data_AF-A0A951LI84-F1
#
_entry.id   AF-A0A951LI84-F1
#
_cell.length_a   1.000
_cell.length_b   1.000
_cell.length_c   1.000
_cell.angle_alpha   90.00
_cell.angle_beta   90.00
_cell.angle_gamma   90.00
#
_symmetry.space_group_name_H-M   'P 1'
#
loop_
_entity.id
_entity.type
_entity.pdbx_description
1 polymer ?
#
loop_
_entity_poly.entity_id
_entity_poly.type
_entity_poly.pdbx_seq_one_letter_code
_entity_poly.pdbx_strand_id
1 'polypeptide(L)'
;MLPLTLIMRLSNLLKGNSPINERADNTSPMHGATEPRPSPISPVQGASFQQPIALAMGLLLVFLCGTIHKALADVALSPLFSDNMVLQRNANVPIWGTGDVGEQVTVSIAGQQANTTADENGHWMVKLTPLPPGQTLEMTVKGKNTVTVHNIAVGELWVCSGQSNMEFTVSRGMNAQVEIAAANYPLIRMFTVKRTVAEQPRTDVSGRWDVCSPQTVGRFTAVGYFFGRDLHKALGVPIGLIHSSWGGTPAEAWTNYAVLAQDPQLKPILTRWDQLIANYPQATQQYEQKLADWKIAADRAKADGKRESRKPAAPEGPDSPHRPASLYNGMIAPLIPYGIKGVIWYQGESNAGNAKLYQKLFPTMIQNWRHNWGEGDFPFLFVQLANYMKREEQPSESNWAELREAQTMTLSQPNTAMAVTIDVGEAGDIHPKNKQEVGHRLALAALGTTYGQKVEYSGPLYDSMTVDGNKIRIRFKHTASGLGTRLVASSHPPIPLKTDGEETEFADIPRTFYELSSRFWKLGEFTNFTPFFRQSGKRTTRYEAAVALARILDDLPNIEATIIKKHQNDPVDQRAQAYKEANDFIQSLTTEFADDMQQFVGVVGADPPAPSQFIVNPYRLQGFAIAGADKKFVWADAKIDGDTVVVQSDQVPQPTTVRYAWANNPAANLYNGAGLPASPFRTDNGENTSTTRTKP
;
A
#
# COMPACT_ATOMS: atom_id res chain seq x y z
N MET A 1 -57.13 -3.17 -2.78
CA MET A 1 -57.97 -2.41 -1.83
C MET A 1 -57.30 -2.42 -0.47
N LEU A 2 -56.84 -1.25 0.00
CA LEU A 2 -56.87 -0.83 1.42
C LEU A 2 -58.35 -0.75 1.89
N PRO A 3 -58.71 -0.45 3.16
CA PRO A 3 -57.97 -0.32 4.43
C PRO A 3 -58.74 -1.08 5.58
N LEU A 4 -58.39 -1.11 6.88
CA LEU A 4 -58.32 0.00 7.85
C LEU A 4 -57.77 -0.56 9.19
N THR A 5 -56.67 0.05 9.67
CA THR A 5 -56.46 0.64 11.00
C THR A 5 -57.10 0.01 12.25
N LEU A 6 -56.29 -0.20 13.31
CA LEU A 6 -56.36 0.48 14.62
C LEU A 6 -55.58 -0.35 15.67
N ILE A 7 -54.33 0.02 15.95
CA ILE A 7 -53.62 -0.07 17.26
C ILE A 7 -52.17 0.41 16.99
N MET A 8 -51.68 1.29 17.87
CA MET A 8 -50.38 2.00 17.83
C MET A 8 -50.30 3.34 17.06
N ARG A 9 -51.22 4.25 17.37
CA ARG A 9 -50.93 5.69 17.50
C ARG A 9 -51.10 6.09 18.97
N LEU A 10 -50.00 6.20 19.72
CA LEU A 10 -49.88 6.95 20.99
C LEU A 10 -48.42 6.95 21.46
N SER A 11 -47.61 7.82 20.87
CA SER A 11 -46.38 8.40 21.49
C SER A 11 -45.78 9.44 20.53
N ASN A 12 -46.58 10.46 20.20
CA ASN A 12 -46.10 11.72 19.66
C ASN A 12 -46.86 12.84 20.38
N LEU A 13 -46.43 13.09 21.60
CA LEU A 13 -46.69 14.28 22.40
C LEU A 13 -45.32 14.71 22.93
N LEU A 14 -45.00 15.99 22.74
CA LEU A 14 -43.77 16.69 23.12
C LEU A 14 -42.62 16.65 22.09
N LYS A 15 -42.70 17.50 21.06
CA LYS A 15 -42.04 18.83 21.06
C LYS A 15 -42.15 19.47 19.67
N GLY A 16 -42.93 20.54 19.59
CA GLY A 16 -43.09 21.37 18.40
C GLY A 16 -42.19 22.61 18.43
N ASN A 17 -41.76 23.00 17.23
CA ASN A 17 -41.64 24.35 16.66
C ASN A 17 -40.76 25.44 17.33
N SER A 18 -39.62 25.75 16.68
CA SER A 18 -39.17 27.03 16.04
C SER A 18 -39.94 28.36 16.30
N PRO A 19 -39.43 29.57 15.93
CA PRO A 19 -38.04 30.12 15.79
C PRO A 19 -37.85 31.65 16.19
N ILE A 20 -36.61 32.17 16.05
CA ILE A 20 -36.13 33.56 15.68
C ILE A 20 -36.26 34.80 16.64
N ASN A 21 -35.11 35.51 16.79
CA ASN A 21 -34.79 36.93 17.12
C ASN A 21 -35.50 37.63 18.33
N GLU A 22 -34.88 38.48 19.16
CA GLU A 22 -34.18 39.73 18.84
C GLU A 22 -33.46 40.36 20.09
N ARG A 23 -32.36 41.09 19.83
CA ARG A 23 -31.71 42.25 20.51
C ARG A 23 -31.93 42.62 22.01
N ALA A 24 -30.76 42.73 22.67
CA ALA A 24 -30.13 43.95 23.24
C ALA A 24 -30.54 44.56 24.60
N ASP A 25 -29.46 44.84 25.34
CA ASP A 25 -29.16 45.99 26.21
C ASP A 25 -29.51 46.04 27.71
N ASN A 26 -28.40 46.06 28.47
CA ASN A 26 -28.02 46.96 29.56
C ASN A 26 -28.97 47.18 30.74
N THR A 27 -28.48 46.87 31.94
CA THR A 27 -28.13 47.89 32.97
C THR A 27 -27.52 47.24 34.22
N SER A 28 -26.29 47.67 34.58
CA SER A 28 -25.73 47.71 35.95
C SER A 28 -26.50 48.77 36.79
N PRO A 29 -26.27 49.05 38.12
CA PRO A 29 -25.02 48.84 38.88
C PRO A 29 -25.09 48.67 40.44
N MET A 30 -23.89 48.59 41.05
CA MET A 30 -23.48 48.98 42.44
C MET A 30 -23.85 48.03 43.60
N HIS A 31 -23.06 47.77 44.66
CA HIS A 31 -21.91 48.41 45.35
C HIS A 31 -21.10 47.31 46.10
N GLY A 32 -19.76 47.34 46.19
CA GLY A 32 -18.97 47.84 47.34
C GLY A 32 -17.81 46.85 47.64
N ALA A 33 -16.53 47.22 47.46
CA ALA A 33 -15.58 47.70 48.50
C ALA A 33 -15.25 46.63 49.58
N THR A 34 -14.03 46.25 49.99
CA THR A 34 -12.64 46.78 49.94
C THR A 34 -11.67 45.70 50.52
N GLU A 35 -10.42 45.61 50.04
CA GLU A 35 -9.26 44.86 50.63
C GLU A 35 -8.69 45.58 51.91
N PRO A 36 -7.48 45.33 52.54
CA PRO A 36 -6.34 44.37 52.28
C PRO A 36 -5.50 43.79 53.48
N ARG A 37 -4.72 42.71 53.21
CA ARG A 37 -3.29 42.33 53.59
C ARG A 37 -2.73 42.52 55.05
N PRO A 38 -1.45 42.19 55.42
CA PRO A 38 -0.37 41.29 54.92
C PRO A 38 0.31 40.39 56.03
N SER A 39 1.35 39.60 55.66
CA SER A 39 2.43 39.04 56.53
C SER A 39 3.41 40.14 57.03
N PRO A 40 4.58 39.90 57.71
CA PRO A 40 5.25 38.68 58.24
C PRO A 40 5.90 38.83 59.67
N ILE A 41 6.69 37.83 60.12
CA ILE A 41 8.01 37.89 60.85
C ILE A 41 8.16 36.75 61.90
N SER A 42 9.31 36.04 61.82
CA SER A 42 9.86 34.96 62.69
C SER A 42 10.48 35.51 64.01
N PRO A 43 11.36 34.79 64.77
CA PRO A 43 11.59 33.35 65.02
C PRO A 43 11.68 33.03 66.56
N VAL A 44 11.96 31.78 66.95
CA VAL A 44 13.08 31.35 67.85
C VAL A 44 12.86 29.93 68.41
N GLN A 45 14.01 29.27 68.55
CA GLN A 45 14.36 27.90 68.95
C GLN A 45 13.88 27.43 70.33
N GLY A 46 13.89 26.11 70.55
CA GLY A 46 14.02 25.54 71.90
C GLY A 46 13.53 24.11 72.02
N ALA A 47 14.46 23.18 72.21
CA ALA A 47 14.24 21.74 72.28
C ALA A 47 13.66 21.25 73.62
N SER A 48 13.12 20.01 73.62
CA SER A 48 13.58 18.86 74.43
C SER A 48 12.54 18.08 75.28
N PHE A 49 12.82 16.77 75.36
CA PHE A 49 12.46 15.75 76.36
C PHE A 49 11.22 14.83 76.23
N GLN A 50 11.54 13.61 75.77
CA GLN A 50 11.13 12.24 76.14
C GLN A 50 10.03 11.96 77.20
N GLN A 51 9.13 11.00 76.89
CA GLN A 51 8.90 9.66 77.52
C GLN A 51 7.47 9.10 77.21
N PRO A 52 7.09 7.83 77.50
CA PRO A 52 7.38 6.64 76.69
C PRO A 52 6.13 5.81 76.29
N ILE A 53 6.38 4.81 75.44
CA ILE A 53 5.46 3.80 74.91
C ILE A 53 5.10 2.76 75.99
N ALA A 54 3.82 2.44 76.16
CA ALA A 54 3.38 1.18 76.77
C ALA A 54 2.02 0.72 76.22
N LEU A 55 2.02 -0.51 75.70
CA LEU A 55 0.92 -1.47 75.55
C LEU A 55 -0.32 -1.09 74.71
N ALA A 56 -0.32 -1.53 73.44
CA ALA A 56 -1.43 -2.31 72.84
C ALA A 56 -1.08 -2.77 71.41
N MET A 57 0.03 -3.50 71.25
CA MET A 57 0.33 -4.25 70.01
C MET A 57 0.45 -5.72 70.37
N GLY A 58 -0.67 -6.44 70.31
CA GLY A 58 -0.67 -7.85 70.64
C GLY A 58 -2.01 -8.53 70.45
N LEU A 59 -2.78 -8.18 69.41
CA LEU A 59 -3.94 -8.98 68.94
C LEU A 59 -4.50 -8.52 67.58
N LEU A 60 -3.71 -7.83 66.75
CA LEU A 60 -4.13 -7.41 65.40
C LEU A 60 -3.06 -7.67 64.32
N LEU A 61 -2.16 -8.64 64.55
CA LEU A 61 -1.05 -8.97 63.64
C LEU A 61 -0.90 -10.48 63.36
N VAL A 62 -1.97 -11.25 63.54
CA VAL A 62 -2.02 -12.69 63.17
C VAL A 62 -3.08 -12.98 62.08
N PHE A 63 -3.80 -11.98 61.58
CA PHE A 63 -4.74 -12.12 60.44
C PHE A 63 -4.29 -11.39 59.17
N LEU A 64 -3.00 -11.02 59.06
CA LEU A 64 -2.43 -10.41 57.85
C LEU A 64 -1.30 -11.25 57.25
N CYS A 65 -1.36 -12.57 57.39
CA CYS A 65 -0.48 -13.49 56.70
C CYS A 65 -1.33 -14.60 56.08
N GLY A 66 -1.55 -14.52 54.76
CA GLY A 66 -2.19 -15.61 54.01
C GLY A 66 -3.47 -15.24 53.26
N THR A 67 -3.39 -14.30 52.31
CA THR A 67 -4.01 -14.51 50.98
C THR A 67 -3.22 -13.70 49.95
N ILE A 68 -2.04 -14.22 49.58
CA ILE A 68 -1.52 -13.94 48.24
C ILE A 68 -2.55 -14.59 47.31
N HIS A 69 -3.52 -13.81 46.84
CA HIS A 69 -4.32 -14.19 45.69
C HIS A 69 -3.32 -14.28 44.55
N LYS A 70 -2.79 -15.49 44.31
CA LYS A 70 -2.23 -15.80 42.99
C LYS A 70 -3.38 -15.52 42.04
N ALA A 71 -3.27 -14.47 41.25
CA ALA A 71 -4.16 -14.29 40.10
C ALA A 71 -3.98 -15.56 39.28
N LEU A 72 -4.97 -16.46 39.34
CA LEU A 72 -4.97 -17.69 38.55
C LEU A 72 -5.15 -17.22 37.12
N ALA A 73 -4.11 -17.33 36.30
CA ALA A 73 -4.22 -17.02 34.89
C ALA A 73 -4.69 -18.29 34.19
N ASP A 74 -5.97 -18.31 33.85
CA ASP A 74 -6.55 -19.31 32.95
C ASP A 74 -5.72 -19.42 31.66
N VAL A 75 -5.66 -20.61 31.05
CA VAL A 75 -5.02 -20.79 29.75
C VAL A 75 -5.65 -19.83 28.75
N ALA A 76 -4.80 -19.04 28.09
CA ALA A 76 -5.17 -18.03 27.13
C ALA A 76 -4.34 -18.21 25.86
N LEU A 77 -4.96 -17.95 24.72
CA LEU A 77 -4.30 -17.96 23.42
C LEU A 77 -3.76 -16.57 23.09
N SER A 78 -2.68 -16.52 22.30
CA SER A 78 -2.33 -15.27 21.60
C SER A 78 -3.54 -14.75 20.81
N PRO A 79 -3.83 -13.43 20.77
CA PRO A 79 -4.98 -12.88 20.05
C PRO A 79 -5.02 -13.18 18.55
N LEU A 80 -3.90 -13.64 17.97
CA LEU A 80 -3.84 -14.17 16.60
C LEU A 80 -4.73 -15.40 16.41
N PHE A 81 -4.92 -16.20 17.47
CA PHE A 81 -5.76 -17.39 17.49
C PHE A 81 -7.14 -17.02 18.01
N SER A 82 -7.96 -16.46 17.13
CA SER A 82 -9.35 -16.09 17.41
C SER A 82 -10.26 -16.51 16.25
N ASP A 83 -11.57 -16.41 16.46
CA ASP A 83 -12.55 -16.86 15.46
C ASP A 83 -12.28 -16.25 14.09
N ASN A 84 -12.58 -17.02 13.04
CA ASN A 84 -12.35 -16.66 11.64
C ASN A 84 -10.88 -16.59 11.23
N MET A 85 -9.93 -17.03 12.05
CA MET A 85 -8.52 -17.05 11.66
C MET A 85 -8.21 -17.94 10.45
N VAL A 86 -7.00 -17.76 9.89
CA VAL A 86 -6.45 -18.61 8.83
C VAL A 86 -5.11 -19.19 9.29
N LEU A 87 -4.93 -20.51 9.13
CA LEU A 87 -3.68 -21.22 9.37
C LEU A 87 -2.98 -21.54 8.04
N GLN A 88 -1.64 -21.50 8.05
CA GLN A 88 -0.83 -21.87 6.89
C GLN A 88 -0.93 -23.37 6.58
N ARG A 89 -1.21 -23.70 5.32
CA ARG A 89 -1.22 -25.08 4.83
C ARG A 89 0.20 -25.59 4.55
N ASN A 90 0.35 -26.92 4.53
CA ASN A 90 1.59 -27.62 4.14
C ASN A 90 2.83 -27.23 4.95
N ALA A 91 2.65 -26.76 6.19
CA ALA A 91 3.71 -26.40 7.12
C ALA A 91 3.32 -26.85 8.53
N ASN A 92 4.31 -26.99 9.41
CA ASN A 92 4.05 -27.15 10.83
C ASN A 92 3.46 -25.83 11.36
N VAL A 93 2.40 -25.91 12.15
CA VAL A 93 1.66 -24.72 12.60
C VAL A 93 1.91 -24.53 14.10
N PRO A 94 2.70 -23.51 14.50
CA PRO A 94 2.85 -23.19 15.91
C PRO A 94 1.57 -22.55 16.46
N ILE A 95 1.09 -23.05 17.59
CA ILE A 95 0.01 -22.48 18.38
C ILE A 95 0.57 -22.19 19.76
N TRP A 96 0.37 -20.97 20.27
CA TRP A 96 0.94 -20.55 21.54
C TRP A 96 0.03 -19.60 22.32
N GLY A 97 0.39 -19.42 23.58
CA GLY A 97 -0.32 -18.55 24.50
C GLY A 97 0.34 -18.50 25.86
N THR A 98 -0.47 -18.17 26.86
CA THR A 98 -0.07 -18.10 28.28
C THR A 98 -0.94 -19.00 29.14
N GLY A 99 -0.43 -19.40 30.30
CA GLY A 99 -1.15 -20.13 31.35
C GLY A 99 -0.37 -20.08 32.66
N ASP A 100 -0.87 -20.73 33.70
CA ASP A 100 -0.12 -20.81 34.96
C ASP A 100 1.18 -21.61 34.77
N VAL A 101 2.26 -21.22 35.45
CA VAL A 101 3.55 -21.94 35.39
C VAL A 101 3.36 -23.43 35.72
N GLY A 102 3.83 -24.31 34.84
CA GLY A 102 3.69 -25.77 34.97
C GLY A 102 2.32 -26.33 34.58
N GLU A 103 1.40 -25.51 34.08
CA GLU A 103 0.09 -25.95 33.60
C GLU A 103 0.23 -26.85 32.36
N GLN A 104 -0.46 -27.99 32.36
CA GLN A 104 -0.55 -28.86 31.19
C GLN A 104 -1.58 -28.29 30.21
N VAL A 105 -1.16 -28.10 28.96
CA VAL A 105 -1.99 -27.55 27.90
C VAL A 105 -2.10 -28.56 26.76
N THR A 106 -3.33 -28.80 26.32
CA THR A 106 -3.65 -29.72 25.23
C THR A 106 -4.40 -28.96 24.13
N VAL A 107 -3.88 -28.98 22.92
CA VAL A 107 -4.50 -28.39 21.72
C VAL A 107 -5.05 -29.50 20.84
N SER A 108 -6.33 -29.42 20.45
CA SER A 108 -7.00 -30.40 19.58
C SER A 108 -7.66 -29.70 18.39
N ILE A 109 -7.40 -30.17 17.17
CA ILE A 109 -7.95 -29.64 15.92
C ILE A 109 -7.90 -30.72 14.85
N ALA A 110 -8.92 -30.85 14.00
CA ALA A 110 -8.94 -31.81 12.89
C ALA A 110 -8.53 -33.26 13.26
N GLY A 111 -8.92 -33.73 14.46
CA GLY A 111 -8.58 -35.06 14.97
C GLY A 111 -7.13 -35.24 15.47
N GLN A 112 -6.24 -34.27 15.26
CA GLN A 112 -4.92 -34.26 15.91
C GLN A 112 -4.98 -33.63 17.28
N GLN A 113 -4.08 -34.09 18.16
CA GLN A 113 -3.88 -33.55 19.50
C GLN A 113 -2.40 -33.35 19.76
N ALA A 114 -2.04 -32.20 20.33
CA ALA A 114 -0.69 -31.88 20.78
C ALA A 114 -0.73 -31.40 22.23
N ASN A 115 0.28 -31.79 23.02
CA ASN A 115 0.38 -31.47 24.44
C ASN A 115 1.67 -30.71 24.72
N THR A 116 1.64 -29.80 25.69
CA THR A 116 2.80 -29.09 26.22
C THR A 116 2.56 -28.70 27.67
N THR A 117 3.58 -28.14 28.31
CA THR A 117 3.49 -27.53 29.63
C THR A 117 3.89 -26.05 29.52
N ALA A 118 3.19 -25.16 30.23
CA ALA A 118 3.59 -23.77 30.35
C ALA A 118 4.91 -23.64 31.13
N ASP A 119 5.83 -22.85 30.60
CA ASP A 119 7.18 -22.67 31.11
C ASP A 119 7.21 -21.79 32.39
N GLU A 120 8.42 -21.48 32.86
CA GLU A 120 8.64 -20.64 34.05
C GLU A 120 8.12 -19.18 33.91
N ASN A 121 7.89 -18.73 32.68
CA ASN A 121 7.30 -17.43 32.36
C ASN A 121 5.79 -17.54 32.05
N GLY A 122 5.20 -18.74 32.17
CA GLY A 122 3.82 -19.02 31.84
C GLY A 122 3.55 -19.12 30.34
N HIS A 123 4.57 -19.13 29.48
CA HIS A 123 4.38 -19.30 28.04
C HIS A 123 4.28 -20.77 27.68
N TRP A 124 3.42 -21.10 26.71
CA TRP A 124 3.33 -22.45 26.17
C TRP A 124 3.22 -22.37 24.65
N MET A 125 3.73 -23.40 23.97
CA MET A 125 3.59 -23.56 22.53
C MET A 125 3.51 -25.04 22.17
N VAL A 126 2.63 -25.37 21.23
CA VAL A 126 2.65 -26.66 20.51
C VAL A 126 2.93 -26.40 19.03
N LYS A 127 3.45 -27.41 18.33
CA LYS A 127 3.54 -27.40 16.86
C LYS A 127 2.62 -28.48 16.32
N LEU A 128 1.57 -28.06 15.64
CA LEU A 128 0.66 -28.95 14.94
C LEU A 128 1.33 -29.46 13.65
N THR A 129 1.04 -30.70 13.30
CA THR A 129 1.43 -31.26 12.00
C THR A 129 0.60 -30.61 10.88
N PRO A 130 1.07 -30.65 9.61
CA PRO A 130 0.40 -29.98 8.51
C PRO A 130 -1.09 -30.33 8.39
N LEU A 131 -1.92 -29.30 8.33
CA LEU A 131 -3.37 -29.42 8.20
C LEU A 131 -3.80 -29.40 6.71
N PRO A 132 -4.82 -30.20 6.32
CA PRO A 132 -5.36 -30.15 4.97
C PRO A 132 -6.13 -28.85 4.72
N PRO A 133 -6.08 -28.28 3.50
CA PRO A 133 -6.82 -27.06 3.15
C PRO A 133 -8.34 -27.30 3.01
N GLY A 134 -9.11 -26.22 3.07
CA GLY A 134 -10.50 -26.19 2.56
C GLY A 134 -11.62 -26.58 3.51
N GLN A 135 -11.33 -26.87 4.79
CA GLN A 135 -12.35 -27.15 5.82
C GLN A 135 -12.51 -25.97 6.77
N THR A 136 -13.74 -25.75 7.24
CA THR A 136 -14.04 -24.97 8.44
C THR A 136 -13.70 -25.86 9.64
N LEU A 137 -12.63 -25.53 10.34
CA LEU A 137 -12.17 -26.28 11.51
C LEU A 137 -12.54 -25.56 12.81
N GLU A 138 -12.56 -26.32 13.89
CA GLU A 138 -12.57 -25.82 15.25
C GLU A 138 -11.29 -26.29 15.97
N MET A 139 -10.74 -25.43 16.80
CA MET A 139 -9.62 -25.75 17.68
C MET A 139 -10.05 -25.61 19.13
N THR A 140 -9.78 -26.61 19.94
CA THR A 140 -9.99 -26.57 21.39
C THR A 140 -8.65 -26.60 22.10
N VAL A 141 -8.43 -25.64 23.00
CA VAL A 141 -7.29 -25.59 23.92
C VAL A 141 -7.78 -25.86 25.32
N LYS A 142 -7.28 -26.92 25.95
CA LYS A 142 -7.64 -27.34 27.29
C LYS A 142 -6.44 -27.20 28.23
N GLY A 143 -6.65 -26.48 29.32
CA GLY A 143 -5.81 -26.45 30.51
C GLY A 143 -6.70 -26.61 31.74
N LYS A 144 -6.60 -25.70 32.70
CA LYS A 144 -7.55 -25.58 33.83
C LYS A 144 -8.94 -25.14 33.38
N ASN A 145 -9.00 -24.35 32.31
CA ASN A 145 -10.19 -23.96 31.56
C ASN A 145 -10.12 -24.49 30.12
N THR A 146 -11.18 -24.26 29.34
CA THR A 146 -11.23 -24.62 27.92
C THR A 146 -11.52 -23.39 27.08
N VAL A 147 -10.70 -23.15 26.06
CA VAL A 147 -10.89 -22.12 25.03
C VAL A 147 -11.19 -22.82 23.71
N THR A 148 -12.21 -22.36 22.98
CA THR A 148 -12.52 -22.87 21.63
C THR A 148 -12.43 -21.73 20.63
N VAL A 149 -11.81 -22.01 19.48
CA VAL A 149 -11.71 -21.10 18.34
C VAL A 149 -12.48 -21.70 17.17
N HIS A 150 -13.40 -20.93 16.64
CA HIS A 150 -14.34 -21.35 15.61
C HIS A 150 -14.00 -20.80 14.23
N ASN A 151 -14.53 -21.47 13.22
CA ASN A 151 -14.42 -21.06 11.83
C ASN A 151 -12.97 -20.86 11.38
N ILE A 152 -12.08 -21.80 11.68
CA ILE A 152 -10.68 -21.73 11.25
C ILE A 152 -10.58 -22.20 9.80
N ALA A 153 -9.94 -21.42 8.93
CA ALA A 153 -9.60 -21.85 7.58
C ALA A 153 -8.13 -22.28 7.49
N VAL A 154 -7.81 -23.19 6.57
CA VAL A 154 -6.44 -23.62 6.30
C VAL A 154 -6.10 -23.31 4.84
N GLY A 155 -5.07 -22.50 4.61
CA GLY A 155 -4.80 -21.90 3.31
C GLY A 155 -3.43 -21.24 3.21
N GLU A 156 -3.31 -20.21 2.39
CA GLU A 156 -2.07 -19.42 2.25
C GLU A 156 -2.14 -18.20 3.15
N LEU A 157 -1.06 -17.92 3.87
CA LEU A 157 -1.00 -16.81 4.80
C LEU A 157 0.13 -15.84 4.45
N TRP A 158 -0.21 -14.57 4.26
CA TRP A 158 0.74 -13.53 3.85
C TRP A 158 0.70 -12.33 4.79
N VAL A 159 1.89 -11.83 5.16
CA VAL A 159 2.01 -10.58 5.91
C VAL A 159 2.04 -9.41 4.92
N CYS A 160 1.13 -8.44 5.11
CA CYS A 160 1.02 -7.22 4.32
C CYS A 160 1.59 -6.06 5.14
N SER A 161 2.80 -5.62 4.82
CA SER A 161 3.54 -4.64 5.63
C SER A 161 4.14 -3.49 4.83
N GLY A 162 4.56 -2.44 5.54
CA GLY A 162 5.17 -1.24 4.99
C GLY A 162 4.51 0.02 5.53
N GLN A 163 4.41 1.03 4.68
CA GLN A 163 3.90 2.35 5.06
C GLN A 163 2.55 2.68 4.43
N SER A 164 2.30 3.97 4.15
CA SER A 164 0.98 4.53 3.84
C SER A 164 0.34 3.95 2.58
N ASN A 165 1.15 3.51 1.60
CA ASN A 165 0.64 2.86 0.40
C ASN A 165 0.19 1.39 0.65
N MET A 166 0.81 0.68 1.61
CA MET A 166 0.27 -0.60 2.12
C MET A 166 -0.93 -0.38 3.04
N GLU A 167 -0.93 0.69 3.83
CA GLU A 167 -2.04 1.07 4.71
C GLU A 167 -3.31 1.46 3.94
N PHE A 168 -3.14 1.96 2.72
CA PHE A 168 -4.20 2.49 1.88
C PHE A 168 -5.37 1.52 1.75
N THR A 169 -6.60 1.98 2.04
CA THR A 169 -7.77 1.10 2.15
C THR A 169 -8.54 0.96 0.84
N VAL A 170 -9.27 -0.14 0.66
CA VAL A 170 -10.14 -0.37 -0.51
C VAL A 170 -11.13 0.78 -0.71
N SER A 171 -11.70 1.32 0.38
CA SER A 171 -12.64 2.46 0.33
C SER A 171 -12.08 3.75 -0.28
N ARG A 172 -10.75 3.88 -0.36
CA ARG A 172 -10.05 5.03 -0.93
C ARG A 172 -9.55 4.76 -2.35
N GLY A 173 -9.64 3.52 -2.81
CA GLY A 173 -9.12 3.06 -4.10
C GLY A 173 -9.97 3.51 -5.29
N MET A 174 -9.40 3.31 -6.47
CA MET A 174 -10.16 3.39 -7.72
C MET A 174 -11.32 2.37 -7.70
N ASN A 175 -12.49 2.78 -8.21
CA ASN A 175 -13.70 1.95 -8.32
C ASN A 175 -14.15 1.30 -7.00
N ALA A 176 -13.86 1.93 -5.86
CA ALA A 176 -14.09 1.38 -4.53
C ALA A 176 -15.54 0.92 -4.30
N GLN A 177 -16.54 1.69 -4.76
CA GLN A 177 -17.95 1.34 -4.55
C GLN A 177 -18.33 0.02 -5.25
N VAL A 178 -17.88 -0.16 -6.49
CA VAL A 178 -18.12 -1.38 -7.28
C VAL A 178 -17.40 -2.57 -6.64
N GLU A 179 -16.13 -2.39 -6.28
CA GLU A 179 -15.35 -3.45 -5.65
C GLU A 179 -15.94 -3.87 -4.30
N ILE A 180 -16.33 -2.91 -3.46
CA ILE A 180 -16.95 -3.18 -2.16
C ILE A 180 -18.26 -3.96 -2.33
N ALA A 181 -19.13 -3.55 -3.26
CA ALA A 181 -20.40 -4.22 -3.49
C ALA A 181 -20.21 -5.68 -3.95
N ALA A 182 -19.18 -5.96 -4.75
CA ALA A 182 -18.89 -7.28 -5.29
C ALA A 182 -18.07 -8.20 -4.36
N ALA A 183 -17.48 -7.67 -3.29
CA ALA A 183 -16.54 -8.40 -2.45
C ALA A 183 -17.23 -9.41 -1.50
N ASN A 184 -17.64 -10.57 -2.03
CA ASN A 184 -18.17 -11.68 -1.25
C ASN A 184 -17.21 -12.89 -1.28
N TYR A 185 -16.08 -12.76 -0.57
CA TYR A 185 -15.01 -13.77 -0.56
C TYR A 185 -14.75 -14.27 0.87
N PRO A 186 -15.63 -15.10 1.46
CA PRO A 186 -15.50 -15.50 2.87
C PRO A 186 -14.25 -16.33 3.22
N LEU A 187 -13.57 -16.86 2.18
CA LEU A 187 -12.29 -17.56 2.31
C LEU A 187 -11.08 -16.61 2.23
N ILE A 188 -11.29 -15.31 2.01
CA ILE A 188 -10.29 -14.25 2.20
C ILE A 188 -10.55 -13.59 3.54
N ARG A 189 -9.53 -13.55 4.40
CA ARG A 189 -9.67 -13.02 5.76
C ARG A 189 -8.46 -12.20 6.13
N MET A 190 -8.66 -11.15 6.91
CA MET A 190 -7.60 -10.21 7.26
C MET A 190 -7.50 -10.03 8.77
N PHE A 191 -6.31 -10.25 9.32
CA PHE A 191 -5.96 -9.83 10.66
C PHE A 191 -5.36 -8.43 10.62
N THR A 192 -6.02 -7.44 11.20
CA THR A 192 -5.45 -6.07 11.27
C THR A 192 -4.73 -5.88 12.60
N VAL A 193 -3.41 -5.71 12.54
CA VAL A 193 -2.57 -5.39 13.70
C VAL A 193 -2.82 -3.96 14.17
N LYS A 194 -3.08 -3.79 15.46
CA LYS A 194 -3.16 -2.47 16.09
C LYS A 194 -1.78 -1.83 16.09
N ARG A 195 -1.70 -0.62 15.53
CA ARG A 195 -0.50 0.22 15.54
C ARG A 195 0.02 0.42 16.94
N THR A 196 1.23 -0.06 17.16
CA THR A 196 1.88 -0.09 18.47
C THR A 196 3.36 0.13 18.26
N VAL A 197 3.93 1.11 18.97
CA VAL A 197 5.38 1.24 19.13
C VAL A 197 5.80 0.48 20.39
N ALA A 198 6.96 -0.15 20.37
CA ALA A 198 7.53 -0.77 21.55
C ALA A 198 9.05 -0.58 21.59
N GLU A 199 9.62 -0.47 22.79
CA GLU A 199 11.07 -0.36 22.96
C GLU A 199 11.75 -1.71 22.87
N GLN A 200 11.10 -2.74 23.41
CA GLN A 200 11.54 -4.13 23.35
C GLN A 200 10.54 -4.96 22.56
N PRO A 201 10.98 -6.05 21.90
CA PRO A 201 10.08 -6.99 21.24
C PRO A 201 8.94 -7.42 22.16
N ARG A 202 7.69 -7.21 21.71
CA ARG A 202 6.52 -7.74 22.40
C ARG A 202 6.33 -9.22 22.09
N THR A 203 5.75 -9.93 23.05
CA THR A 203 5.32 -11.34 22.91
C THR A 203 3.84 -11.46 22.55
N ASP A 204 3.09 -10.36 22.60
CA ASP A 204 1.66 -10.30 22.32
C ASP A 204 1.32 -9.21 21.29
N VAL A 205 0.29 -9.49 20.48
CA VAL A 205 -0.23 -8.57 19.46
C VAL A 205 -1.70 -8.28 19.73
N SER A 206 -2.11 -7.04 19.48
CA SER A 206 -3.53 -6.67 19.46
C SER A 206 -4.02 -6.57 18.02
N GLY A 207 -5.19 -7.12 17.73
CA GLY A 207 -5.80 -7.05 16.41
C GLY A 207 -7.11 -7.81 16.36
N ARG A 208 -7.67 -7.97 15.16
CA ARG A 208 -8.86 -8.80 14.92
C ARG A 208 -8.84 -9.40 13.53
N TRP A 209 -9.42 -10.60 13.41
CA TRP A 209 -9.74 -11.21 12.12
C TRP A 209 -11.07 -10.69 11.59
N ASP A 210 -11.08 -10.32 10.33
CA ASP A 210 -12.27 -9.95 9.57
C ASP A 210 -12.43 -10.85 8.35
N VAL A 211 -13.61 -11.44 8.20
CA VAL A 211 -14.00 -12.16 6.98
C VAL A 211 -14.29 -11.14 5.88
N CYS A 212 -13.80 -11.35 4.65
CA CYS A 212 -14.06 -10.45 3.53
C CYS A 212 -15.54 -10.53 3.10
N SER A 213 -16.24 -9.41 3.27
CA SER A 213 -17.61 -9.18 2.81
C SER A 213 -17.77 -7.73 2.36
N PRO A 214 -18.90 -7.35 1.74
CA PRO A 214 -19.16 -5.95 1.40
C PRO A 214 -19.15 -5.00 2.60
N GLN A 215 -19.41 -5.52 3.82
CA GLN A 215 -19.41 -4.73 5.06
C GLN A 215 -18.01 -4.50 5.62
N THR A 216 -17.04 -5.37 5.32
CA THR A 216 -15.70 -5.35 5.93
C THR A 216 -14.60 -4.95 4.96
N VAL A 217 -14.72 -5.25 3.66
CA VAL A 217 -13.62 -5.07 2.69
C VAL A 217 -13.19 -3.61 2.57
N GLY A 218 -14.09 -2.65 2.78
CA GLY A 218 -13.78 -1.22 2.69
C GLY A 218 -12.67 -0.76 3.65
N ARG A 219 -12.44 -1.48 4.75
CA ARG A 219 -11.36 -1.21 5.73
C ARG A 219 -10.09 -2.05 5.50
N PHE A 220 -10.09 -2.98 4.55
CA PHE A 220 -8.91 -3.79 4.25
C PHE A 220 -7.85 -2.93 3.57
N THR A 221 -6.57 -3.29 3.75
CA THR A 221 -5.51 -2.81 2.83
C THR A 221 -5.91 -3.16 1.41
N ALA A 222 -5.91 -2.16 0.52
CA ALA A 222 -6.27 -2.35 -0.88
C ALA A 222 -5.27 -3.26 -1.58
N VAL A 223 -3.97 -3.02 -1.38
CA VAL A 223 -2.90 -3.83 -1.99
C VAL A 223 -3.00 -5.28 -1.52
N GLY A 224 -3.12 -5.51 -0.21
CA GLY A 224 -3.27 -6.86 0.34
C GLY A 224 -4.55 -7.55 -0.11
N TYR A 225 -5.69 -6.83 -0.17
CA TYR A 225 -6.96 -7.38 -0.66
C TYR A 225 -6.87 -7.81 -2.12
N PHE A 226 -6.39 -6.96 -3.03
CA PHE A 226 -6.29 -7.31 -4.45
C PHE A 226 -5.30 -8.46 -4.71
N PHE A 227 -4.17 -8.45 -4.00
CA PHE A 227 -3.23 -9.57 -3.98
C PHE A 227 -3.91 -10.88 -3.54
N GLY A 228 -4.59 -10.85 -2.39
CA GLY A 228 -5.25 -12.04 -1.85
C GLY A 228 -6.43 -12.52 -2.70
N ARG A 229 -7.19 -11.60 -3.30
CA ARG A 229 -8.30 -11.92 -4.21
C ARG A 229 -7.82 -12.65 -5.46
N ASP A 230 -6.77 -12.15 -6.07
CA ASP A 230 -6.24 -12.73 -7.30
C ASP A 230 -5.56 -14.09 -7.02
N LEU A 231 -4.84 -14.22 -5.88
CA LEU A 231 -4.34 -15.52 -5.43
C LEU A 231 -5.46 -16.51 -5.10
N HIS A 232 -6.51 -16.07 -4.42
CA HIS A 232 -7.65 -16.93 -4.09
C HIS A 232 -8.29 -17.50 -5.36
N LYS A 233 -8.52 -16.64 -6.37
CA LYS A 233 -9.05 -17.05 -7.68
C LYS A 233 -8.14 -18.04 -8.40
N ALA A 234 -6.83 -17.82 -8.37
CA ALA A 234 -5.86 -18.65 -9.08
C ALA A 234 -5.59 -20.00 -8.39
N LEU A 235 -5.61 -20.04 -7.05
CA LEU A 235 -5.24 -21.22 -6.27
C LEU A 235 -6.42 -22.03 -5.75
N GLY A 236 -7.61 -21.43 -5.67
CA GLY A 236 -8.82 -22.09 -5.14
C GLY A 236 -8.76 -22.43 -3.65
N VAL A 237 -7.89 -21.78 -2.88
CA VAL A 237 -7.72 -22.04 -1.44
C VAL A 237 -7.93 -20.79 -0.60
N PRO A 238 -8.24 -20.93 0.72
CA PRO A 238 -8.35 -19.78 1.61
C PRO A 238 -7.08 -18.94 1.63
N ILE A 239 -7.25 -17.62 1.76
CA ILE A 239 -6.15 -16.65 1.87
C ILE A 239 -6.31 -15.86 3.16
N GLY A 240 -5.32 -15.93 4.03
CA GLY A 240 -5.22 -15.07 5.20
C GLY A 240 -4.19 -13.98 4.98
N LEU A 241 -4.53 -12.76 5.39
CA LEU A 241 -3.70 -11.56 5.24
C LEU A 241 -3.46 -10.95 6.61
N ILE A 242 -2.22 -10.83 7.05
CA ILE A 242 -1.89 -10.10 8.28
C ILE A 242 -1.48 -8.68 7.89
N HIS A 243 -2.37 -7.71 8.12
CA HIS A 243 -2.12 -6.30 7.83
C HIS A 243 -1.38 -5.64 8.98
N SER A 244 -0.10 -5.32 8.76
CA SER A 244 0.79 -4.68 9.73
C SER A 244 1.56 -3.53 9.05
N SER A 245 0.95 -2.36 8.93
CA SER A 245 1.56 -1.19 8.27
C SER A 245 1.33 0.11 9.05
N TRP A 246 2.21 1.08 8.85
CA TRP A 246 2.05 2.42 9.43
C TRP A 246 2.63 3.51 8.52
N GLY A 247 1.76 4.42 8.07
CA GLY A 247 2.12 5.53 7.20
C GLY A 247 3.24 6.44 7.70
N GLY A 248 4.11 6.85 6.77
CA GLY A 248 5.22 7.77 7.03
C GLY A 248 6.47 7.11 7.62
N THR A 249 6.46 5.80 7.85
CA THR A 249 7.53 5.14 8.61
C THR A 249 8.68 4.67 7.71
N PRO A 250 9.94 4.85 8.15
CA PRO A 250 11.11 4.40 7.42
C PRO A 250 11.46 2.94 7.76
N ALA A 251 12.21 2.25 6.90
CA ALA A 251 12.49 0.80 7.04
C ALA A 251 13.26 0.43 8.32
N GLU A 252 14.03 1.35 8.89
CA GLU A 252 14.74 1.14 10.16
C GLU A 252 13.80 0.96 11.35
N ALA A 253 12.59 1.53 11.33
CA ALA A 253 11.58 1.28 12.36
C ALA A 253 11.10 -0.18 12.35
N TRP A 254 11.23 -0.85 11.21
CA TRP A 254 10.82 -2.22 10.94
C TRP A 254 11.98 -3.24 11.00
N THR A 255 13.18 -2.81 11.41
CA THR A 255 14.36 -3.67 11.52
C THR A 255 14.78 -3.79 12.99
N ASN A 256 15.12 -5.00 13.45
CA ASN A 256 15.58 -5.22 14.81
C ASN A 256 16.80 -4.34 15.18
N TYR A 257 16.79 -3.78 16.39
CA TYR A 257 17.82 -2.85 16.84
C TYR A 257 19.23 -3.45 16.84
N ALA A 258 19.37 -4.69 17.32
CA ALA A 258 20.67 -5.35 17.40
C ALA A 258 21.28 -5.56 16.00
N VAL A 259 20.43 -5.85 15.00
CA VAL A 259 20.86 -5.97 13.61
C VAL A 259 21.37 -4.64 13.06
N LEU A 260 20.64 -3.54 13.32
CA LEU A 260 21.08 -2.19 12.93
C LEU A 260 22.40 -1.80 13.61
N ALA A 261 22.56 -2.14 14.89
CA ALA A 261 23.73 -1.78 15.69
C ALA A 261 24.99 -2.57 15.30
N GLN A 262 24.83 -3.80 14.83
CA GLN A 262 25.94 -4.68 14.42
C GLN A 262 26.55 -4.26 13.08
N ASP A 263 25.76 -3.68 12.17
CA ASP A 263 26.25 -3.30 10.84
C ASP A 263 26.84 -1.88 10.83
N PRO A 264 28.16 -1.70 10.58
CA PRO A 264 28.78 -0.39 10.57
C PRO A 264 28.18 0.60 9.56
N GLN A 265 27.60 0.12 8.44
CA GLN A 265 26.98 0.98 7.44
C GLN A 265 25.61 1.49 7.90
N LEU A 266 24.96 0.82 8.85
CA LEU A 266 23.64 1.18 9.37
C LEU A 266 23.71 1.96 10.70
N LYS A 267 24.83 1.92 11.42
CA LYS A 267 25.08 2.72 12.64
C LYS A 267 24.71 4.21 12.52
N PRO A 268 24.93 4.92 11.39
CA PRO A 268 24.52 6.32 11.26
C PRO A 268 23.03 6.58 11.52
N ILE A 269 22.15 5.57 11.32
CA ILE A 269 20.72 5.65 11.66
C ILE A 269 20.55 5.86 13.16
N LEU A 270 21.24 5.04 13.97
CA LEU A 270 21.15 5.06 15.42
C LEU A 270 21.76 6.35 15.98
N THR A 271 22.93 6.75 15.47
CA THR A 271 23.57 8.02 15.89
C THR A 271 22.68 9.23 15.62
N ARG A 272 22.00 9.28 14.46
CA ARG A 272 21.04 10.36 14.14
C ARG A 272 19.86 10.36 15.11
N TRP A 273 19.35 9.18 15.46
CA TRP A 273 18.28 9.03 16.43
C TRP A 273 18.70 9.50 17.83
N ASP A 274 19.87 9.08 18.31
CA ASP A 274 20.40 9.49 19.61
C ASP A 274 20.55 11.00 19.71
N GLN A 275 21.05 11.65 18.65
CA GLN A 275 21.14 13.11 18.55
C GLN A 275 19.76 13.78 18.57
N LEU A 276 18.78 13.21 17.86
CA LEU A 276 17.40 13.71 17.84
C LEU A 276 16.79 13.66 19.24
N ILE A 277 16.96 12.54 19.96
CA ILE A 277 16.45 12.37 21.34
C ILE A 277 17.20 13.27 22.34
N ALA A 278 18.51 13.41 22.22
CA ALA A 278 19.28 14.34 23.06
C ALA A 278 18.79 15.79 22.91
N ASN A 279 18.37 16.19 21.70
CA ASN A 279 17.83 17.51 21.41
C ASN A 279 16.32 17.65 21.69
N TYR A 280 15.61 16.55 21.95
CA TYR A 280 14.16 16.53 22.10
C TYR A 280 13.62 17.46 23.20
N PRO A 281 14.24 17.58 24.40
CA PRO A 281 13.77 18.52 25.42
C PRO A 281 13.80 19.98 24.94
N GLN A 282 14.89 20.39 24.28
CA GLN A 282 15.02 21.74 23.73
C GLN A 282 14.04 21.97 22.58
N ALA A 283 13.88 21.00 21.68
CA ALA A 283 12.94 21.08 20.58
C ALA A 283 11.48 21.18 21.07
N THR A 284 11.15 20.48 22.16
CA THR A 284 9.83 20.53 22.80
C THR A 284 9.54 21.91 23.36
N GLN A 285 10.49 22.51 24.09
CA GLN A 285 10.36 23.88 24.60
C GLN A 285 10.13 24.89 23.47
N GLN A 286 10.89 24.78 22.37
CA GLN A 286 10.73 25.65 21.20
C GLN A 286 9.38 25.45 20.50
N TYR A 287 8.90 24.21 20.44
CA TYR A 287 7.58 23.90 19.87
C TYR A 287 6.44 24.48 20.71
N GLU A 288 6.51 24.37 22.04
CA GLU A 288 5.51 24.93 22.95
C GLU A 288 5.40 26.45 22.79
N GLN A 289 6.53 27.14 22.66
CA GLN A 289 6.58 28.58 22.35
C GLN A 289 5.92 28.89 21.00
N LYS A 290 6.35 28.22 19.92
CA LYS A 290 5.76 28.40 18.58
C LYS A 290 4.27 28.09 18.55
N LEU A 291 3.83 27.09 19.31
CA LEU A 291 2.42 26.70 19.38
C LEU A 291 1.60 27.77 20.12
N ALA A 292 2.13 28.35 21.19
CA ALA A 292 1.49 29.47 21.88
C ALA A 292 1.34 30.68 20.96
N ASP A 293 2.42 31.06 20.26
CA ASP A 293 2.40 32.17 19.30
C ASP A 293 1.43 31.90 18.14
N TRP A 294 1.42 30.68 17.61
CA TRP A 294 0.51 30.27 16.55
C TRP A 294 -0.96 30.34 17.01
N LYS A 295 -1.29 29.89 18.23
CA LYS A 295 -2.66 29.98 18.75
C LYS A 295 -3.15 31.43 18.78
N ILE A 296 -2.32 32.35 19.27
CA ILE A 296 -2.64 33.78 19.29
C ILE A 296 -2.84 34.31 17.87
N ALA A 297 -1.97 33.94 16.92
CA ALA A 297 -2.08 34.37 15.53
C ALA A 297 -3.30 33.78 14.82
N ALA A 298 -3.65 32.52 15.09
CA ALA A 298 -4.80 31.83 14.54
C ALA A 298 -6.12 32.46 15.04
N ASP A 299 -6.20 32.76 16.34
CA ASP A 299 -7.37 33.44 16.92
C ASP A 299 -7.58 34.82 16.30
N ARG A 300 -6.50 35.59 16.08
CA ARG A 300 -6.57 36.88 15.37
C ARG A 300 -6.99 36.70 13.91
N ALA A 301 -6.41 35.74 13.19
CA ALA A 301 -6.78 35.47 11.81
C ALA A 301 -8.27 35.13 11.70
N LYS A 302 -8.78 34.29 12.61
CA LYS A 302 -10.19 33.93 12.69
C LYS A 302 -11.09 35.14 12.99
N ALA A 303 -10.71 35.99 13.95
CA ALA A 303 -11.44 37.22 14.26
C ALA A 303 -11.49 38.19 13.07
N ASP A 304 -10.41 38.27 12.28
CA ASP A 304 -10.28 39.10 11.08
C ASP A 304 -10.96 38.49 9.83
N GLY A 305 -11.55 37.29 9.92
CA GLY A 305 -12.08 36.57 8.75
C GLY A 305 -11.00 36.11 7.75
N LYS A 306 -9.75 36.00 8.20
CA LYS A 306 -8.60 35.55 7.41
C LYS A 306 -8.32 34.06 7.63
N ARG A 307 -7.65 33.45 6.65
CA ARG A 307 -7.20 32.06 6.76
C ARG A 307 -6.07 31.94 7.77
N GLU A 308 -6.18 30.97 8.67
CA GLU A 308 -5.16 30.63 9.66
C GLU A 308 -3.86 30.15 8.98
N SER A 309 -2.72 30.49 9.60
CA SER A 309 -1.42 29.94 9.19
C SER A 309 -1.31 28.47 9.59
N ARG A 310 -0.36 27.74 8.99
CA ARG A 310 -0.17 26.32 9.30
C ARG A 310 0.31 26.13 10.74
N LYS A 311 -0.38 25.26 11.49
CA LYS A 311 0.02 24.86 12.85
C LYS A 311 1.45 24.30 12.87
N PRO A 312 2.30 24.70 13.83
CA PRO A 312 3.61 24.09 14.02
C PRO A 312 3.50 22.57 14.22
N ALA A 313 4.45 21.82 13.67
CA ALA A 313 4.55 20.38 13.91
C ALA A 313 5.23 20.13 15.25
N ALA A 314 4.73 19.15 16.01
CA ALA A 314 5.40 18.68 17.22
C ALA A 314 6.76 18.05 16.84
N PRO A 315 7.79 18.20 17.69
CA PRO A 315 9.06 17.54 17.47
C PRO A 315 8.87 16.02 17.60
N GLU A 316 9.68 15.30 16.85
CA GLU A 316 9.75 13.85 16.95
C GLU A 316 10.43 13.44 18.26
N GLY A 317 9.88 12.45 18.96
CA GLY A 317 10.32 12.05 20.29
C GLY A 317 10.44 10.53 20.50
N PRO A 318 10.73 10.06 21.73
CA PRO A 318 11.02 8.66 22.03
C PRO A 318 9.94 7.66 21.61
N ASP A 319 8.67 8.07 21.63
CA ASP A 319 7.51 7.25 21.26
C ASP A 319 7.15 7.33 19.77
N SER A 320 8.01 7.91 18.94
CA SER A 320 7.78 8.03 17.51
C SER A 320 7.76 6.66 16.82
N PRO A 321 6.84 6.43 15.86
CA PRO A 321 6.90 5.26 15.00
C PRO A 321 8.05 5.28 13.99
N HIS A 322 8.84 6.37 13.89
CA HIS A 322 10.10 6.34 13.13
C HIS A 322 11.31 5.92 13.97
N ARG A 323 11.15 5.74 15.28
CA ARG A 323 12.23 5.24 16.14
C ARG A 323 12.74 3.90 15.56
N PRO A 324 14.06 3.73 15.37
CA PRO A 324 14.63 2.46 14.94
C PRO A 324 14.11 1.29 15.78
N ALA A 325 13.75 0.19 15.12
CA ALA A 325 13.16 -1.03 15.69
C ALA A 325 11.78 -0.91 16.37
N SER A 326 11.21 0.29 16.53
CA SER A 326 9.99 0.45 17.34
C SER A 326 8.77 -0.32 16.81
N LEU A 327 8.63 -0.42 15.50
CA LEU A 327 7.52 -1.11 14.83
C LEU A 327 7.83 -2.58 14.59
N TYR A 328 9.10 -2.92 14.36
CA TYR A 328 9.53 -4.32 14.45
C TYR A 328 9.11 -4.90 15.80
N ASN A 329 9.45 -4.22 16.89
CA ASN A 329 9.18 -4.67 18.24
C ASN A 329 7.68 -4.72 18.58
N GLY A 330 6.92 -3.70 18.15
CA GLY A 330 5.51 -3.57 18.50
C GLY A 330 4.53 -4.29 17.58
N MET A 331 4.91 -4.57 16.33
CA MET A 331 3.98 -5.03 15.29
C MET A 331 4.44 -6.27 14.51
N ILE A 332 5.74 -6.59 14.49
CA ILE A 332 6.27 -7.76 13.74
C ILE A 332 6.72 -8.88 14.67
N ALA A 333 7.56 -8.56 15.66
CA ALA A 333 8.01 -9.51 16.67
C ALA A 333 6.89 -10.32 17.32
N PRO A 334 5.73 -9.75 17.72
CA PRO A 334 4.66 -10.54 18.33
C PRO A 334 3.88 -11.41 17.33
N LEU A 335 4.15 -11.30 16.02
CA LEU A 335 3.65 -12.22 15.01
C LEU A 335 4.53 -13.47 14.87
N ILE A 336 5.76 -13.44 15.39
CA ILE A 336 6.69 -14.56 15.31
C ILE A 336 6.36 -15.53 16.47
N PRO A 337 6.18 -16.84 16.22
CA PRO A 337 6.54 -17.58 15.00
C PRO A 337 5.33 -18.00 14.14
N TYR A 338 4.27 -17.19 13.98
CA TYR A 338 3.07 -17.58 13.23
C TYR A 338 3.41 -18.14 11.85
N GLY A 339 2.89 -19.32 11.49
CA GLY A 339 3.24 -19.94 10.21
C GLY A 339 2.76 -19.08 9.04
N ILE A 340 3.68 -18.62 8.19
CA ILE A 340 3.41 -17.76 7.03
C ILE A 340 3.91 -18.41 5.74
N LYS A 341 3.29 -18.08 4.61
CA LYS A 341 3.83 -18.37 3.28
C LYS A 341 4.85 -17.33 2.84
N GLY A 342 4.64 -16.06 3.16
CA GLY A 342 5.52 -14.98 2.75
C GLY A 342 5.04 -13.59 3.16
N VAL A 343 5.74 -12.59 2.63
CA VAL A 343 5.51 -11.16 2.91
C VAL A 343 5.29 -10.40 1.61
N ILE A 344 4.31 -9.48 1.61
CA ILE A 344 4.23 -8.40 0.64
C ILE A 344 4.57 -7.06 1.33
N TRP A 345 5.50 -6.31 0.73
CA TRP A 345 6.08 -5.10 1.32
C TRP A 345 5.93 -3.89 0.39
N TYR A 346 5.33 -2.81 0.89
CA TYR A 346 5.24 -1.55 0.14
C TYR A 346 5.69 -0.37 1.01
N GLN A 347 6.96 -0.02 0.83
CA GLN A 347 7.62 1.07 1.52
C GLN A 347 8.83 1.55 0.73
N GLY A 348 9.20 2.80 0.97
CA GLY A 348 10.46 3.38 0.53
C GLY A 348 10.41 4.90 0.56
N GLU A 349 9.21 5.49 0.47
CA GLU A 349 9.01 6.93 0.32
C GLU A 349 9.68 7.73 1.44
N SER A 350 9.63 7.24 2.70
CA SER A 350 10.31 7.88 3.83
C SER A 350 11.83 7.71 3.84
N ASN A 351 12.36 6.76 3.06
CA ASN A 351 13.81 6.55 2.86
C ASN A 351 14.33 7.12 1.54
N ALA A 352 13.47 7.72 0.69
CA ALA A 352 13.88 8.24 -0.62
C ALA A 352 15.00 9.29 -0.51
N GLY A 353 15.03 10.07 0.57
CA GLY A 353 16.11 11.02 0.84
C GLY A 353 17.49 10.40 1.13
N ASN A 354 17.59 9.07 1.27
CA ASN A 354 18.84 8.35 1.52
C ASN A 354 18.83 6.96 0.87
N ALA A 355 18.66 6.91 -0.45
CA ALA A 355 18.60 5.67 -1.22
C ALA A 355 19.86 4.81 -1.08
N LYS A 356 21.06 5.42 -0.95
CA LYS A 356 22.31 4.66 -0.78
C LYS A 356 22.32 3.83 0.50
N LEU A 357 21.84 4.39 1.61
CA LEU A 357 21.67 3.63 2.85
C LEU A 357 20.59 2.56 2.71
N TYR A 358 19.53 2.85 1.96
CA TYR A 358 18.45 1.89 1.69
C TYR A 358 18.92 0.63 0.95
N GLN A 359 19.89 0.75 0.02
CA GLN A 359 20.52 -0.40 -0.65
C GLN A 359 21.06 -1.44 0.33
N LYS A 360 21.49 -1.00 1.52
CA LYS A 360 21.95 -1.89 2.58
C LYS A 360 20.85 -2.25 3.57
N LEU A 361 20.07 -1.27 4.00
CA LEU A 361 19.03 -1.43 5.02
C LEU A 361 17.95 -2.43 4.61
N PHE A 362 17.42 -2.33 3.39
CA PHE A 362 16.27 -3.13 3.00
C PHE A 362 16.59 -4.63 2.89
N PRO A 363 17.69 -5.07 2.21
CA PRO A 363 18.13 -6.46 2.27
C PRO A 363 18.41 -6.95 3.70
N THR A 364 19.03 -6.12 4.55
CA THR A 364 19.27 -6.46 5.96
C THR A 364 17.97 -6.68 6.73
N MET A 365 16.94 -5.87 6.49
CA MET A 365 15.62 -6.05 7.10
C MET A 365 14.97 -7.38 6.68
N ILE A 366 15.03 -7.72 5.39
CA ILE A 366 14.51 -9.00 4.87
C ILE A 366 15.20 -10.18 5.57
N GLN A 367 16.54 -10.15 5.62
CA GLN A 367 17.33 -11.19 6.28
C GLN A 367 17.02 -11.28 7.78
N ASN A 368 16.87 -10.14 8.44
CA ASN A 368 16.48 -10.10 9.85
C ASN A 368 15.13 -10.76 10.09
N TRP A 369 14.11 -10.46 9.27
CA TRP A 369 12.79 -11.06 9.43
C TRP A 369 12.83 -12.56 9.18
N ARG A 370 13.49 -13.02 8.11
CA ARG A 370 13.67 -14.45 7.82
C ARG A 370 14.37 -15.19 8.95
N HIS A 371 15.47 -14.63 9.46
CA HIS A 371 16.20 -15.21 10.57
C HIS A 371 15.32 -15.35 11.82
N ASN A 372 14.62 -14.28 12.20
CA ASN A 372 13.81 -14.28 13.42
C ASN A 372 12.55 -15.14 13.30
N TRP A 373 11.97 -15.26 12.09
CA TRP A 373 10.83 -16.16 11.85
C TRP A 373 11.23 -17.64 11.89
N GLY A 374 12.43 -17.97 11.42
CA GLY A 374 12.92 -19.34 11.37
C GLY A 374 12.28 -20.23 10.29
N GLU A 375 11.55 -19.65 9.34
CA GLU A 375 10.83 -20.34 8.24
C GLU A 375 11.60 -20.27 6.92
N GLY A 376 12.94 -20.41 6.98
CA GLY A 376 13.83 -20.35 5.84
C GLY A 376 13.78 -19.02 5.07
N ASP A 377 14.11 -19.07 3.77
CA ASP A 377 14.01 -17.91 2.88
C ASP A 377 12.60 -17.75 2.32
N PHE A 378 11.59 -17.55 3.17
CA PHE A 378 10.22 -17.38 2.69
C PHE A 378 10.12 -16.23 1.65
N PRO A 379 9.20 -16.34 0.67
CA PRO A 379 8.92 -15.31 -0.32
C PRO A 379 8.79 -13.91 0.27
N PHE A 380 9.58 -12.96 -0.23
CA PHE A 380 9.50 -11.55 0.13
C PHE A 380 9.27 -10.72 -1.14
N LEU A 381 8.01 -10.40 -1.41
CA LEU A 381 7.59 -9.67 -2.59
C LEU A 381 7.44 -8.19 -2.23
N PHE A 382 7.90 -7.29 -3.08
CA PHE A 382 7.86 -5.86 -2.77
C PHE A 382 7.47 -4.98 -3.95
N VAL A 383 7.09 -3.76 -3.65
CA VAL A 383 6.60 -2.80 -4.64
C VAL A 383 7.66 -1.73 -4.89
N GLN A 384 8.07 -1.59 -6.15
CA GLN A 384 8.90 -0.46 -6.56
C GLN A 384 8.09 0.83 -6.51
N LEU A 385 8.66 1.94 -6.06
CA LEU A 385 7.92 3.20 -5.93
C LEU A 385 7.33 3.68 -7.26
N ALA A 386 6.08 4.12 -7.21
CA ALA A 386 5.36 4.69 -8.34
C ALA A 386 5.90 6.08 -8.74
N ASN A 387 5.45 6.61 -9.87
CA ASN A 387 5.68 8.01 -10.25
C ASN A 387 5.11 9.01 -9.23
N TYR A 388 5.89 10.05 -8.92
CA TYR A 388 5.51 11.12 -8.01
C TYR A 388 6.28 12.40 -8.33
N MET A 389 5.72 13.56 -7.96
CA MET A 389 6.24 14.92 -8.21
C MET A 389 6.09 15.41 -9.67
N LYS A 390 6.46 16.68 -9.87
CA LYS A 390 6.49 17.30 -11.20
C LYS A 390 7.49 16.55 -12.09
N ARG A 391 7.12 16.37 -13.35
CA ARG A 391 8.02 15.87 -14.38
C ARG A 391 9.12 16.89 -14.68
N GLU A 392 10.35 16.41 -14.76
CA GLU A 392 11.50 17.20 -15.20
C GLU A 392 11.54 17.26 -16.73
N GLU A 393 11.88 18.43 -17.27
CA GLU A 393 12.00 18.66 -18.71
C GLU A 393 13.31 18.12 -19.28
N GLN A 394 14.36 18.07 -18.46
CA GLN A 394 15.70 17.60 -18.82
C GLN A 394 16.10 16.41 -17.94
N PRO A 395 16.97 15.50 -18.42
CA PRO A 395 17.54 14.45 -17.58
C PRO A 395 18.27 15.06 -16.38
N SER A 396 18.02 14.52 -15.19
CA SER A 396 18.61 15.00 -13.94
C SER A 396 18.84 13.86 -12.96
N GLU A 397 19.59 14.14 -11.89
CA GLU A 397 19.68 13.22 -10.76
C GLU A 397 18.38 13.20 -9.97
N SER A 398 18.04 12.04 -9.41
CA SER A 398 16.77 11.83 -8.73
C SER A 398 16.94 10.83 -7.60
N ASN A 399 16.81 11.31 -6.37
CA ASN A 399 16.74 10.47 -5.16
C ASN A 399 15.63 9.41 -5.25
N TRP A 400 14.53 9.75 -5.92
CA TRP A 400 13.42 8.82 -6.14
C TRP A 400 13.79 7.70 -7.11
N ALA A 401 14.49 8.01 -8.21
CA ALA A 401 15.02 7.02 -9.14
C ALA A 401 16.11 6.15 -8.48
N GLU A 402 16.99 6.74 -7.68
CA GLU A 402 17.99 5.99 -6.91
C GLU A 402 17.35 5.01 -5.93
N LEU A 403 16.23 5.39 -5.29
CA LEU A 403 15.51 4.48 -4.42
C LEU A 403 14.85 3.34 -5.21
N ARG A 404 14.28 3.62 -6.39
CA ARG A 404 13.76 2.55 -7.29
C ARG A 404 14.86 1.60 -7.73
N GLU A 405 16.06 2.11 -7.98
CA GLU A 405 17.25 1.30 -8.24
C GLU A 405 17.58 0.42 -7.02
N ALA A 406 17.62 0.99 -5.82
CA ALA A 406 17.88 0.24 -4.59
C ALA A 406 16.86 -0.91 -4.37
N GLN A 407 15.58 -0.65 -4.67
CA GLN A 407 14.55 -1.68 -4.68
C GLN A 407 14.83 -2.76 -5.74
N THR A 408 15.22 -2.38 -6.96
CA THR A 408 15.59 -3.32 -8.02
C THR A 408 16.79 -4.18 -7.64
N MET A 409 17.83 -3.58 -7.04
CA MET A 409 19.03 -4.31 -6.57
C MET A 409 18.70 -5.35 -5.48
N THR A 410 17.62 -5.14 -4.73
CA THR A 410 17.15 -6.08 -3.70
C THR A 410 16.68 -7.41 -4.31
N LEU A 411 16.39 -7.48 -5.62
CA LEU A 411 16.11 -8.73 -6.34
C LEU A 411 17.28 -9.73 -6.32
N SER A 412 18.48 -9.30 -5.93
CA SER A 412 19.62 -10.20 -5.67
C SER A 412 19.40 -11.12 -4.45
N GLN A 413 18.44 -10.79 -3.57
CA GLN A 413 18.09 -11.64 -2.44
C GLN A 413 17.28 -12.87 -2.91
N PRO A 414 17.52 -14.06 -2.34
CA PRO A 414 16.78 -15.27 -2.73
C PRO A 414 15.29 -15.11 -2.43
N ASN A 415 14.45 -15.77 -3.24
CA ASN A 415 12.98 -15.79 -3.09
C ASN A 415 12.37 -14.39 -2.95
N THR A 416 12.83 -13.45 -3.79
CA THR A 416 12.26 -12.10 -3.89
C THR A 416 11.72 -11.85 -5.29
N ALA A 417 10.73 -10.97 -5.37
CA ALA A 417 10.20 -10.45 -6.62
C ALA A 417 9.66 -9.04 -6.42
N MET A 418 9.57 -8.28 -7.51
CA MET A 418 9.24 -6.85 -7.48
C MET A 418 8.07 -6.55 -8.41
N ALA A 419 7.03 -5.92 -7.87
CA ALA A 419 6.00 -5.28 -8.67
C ALA A 419 6.48 -3.87 -9.08
N VAL A 420 6.75 -3.69 -10.38
CA VAL A 420 7.03 -2.36 -10.96
C VAL A 420 5.71 -1.59 -11.01
N THR A 421 5.69 -0.34 -10.55
CA THR A 421 4.45 0.49 -10.49
C THR A 421 4.64 1.90 -11.04
N ILE A 422 5.65 2.09 -11.88
CA ILE A 422 6.00 3.41 -12.40
C ILE A 422 4.85 4.10 -13.16
N ASP A 423 4.01 3.31 -13.82
CA ASP A 423 2.85 3.70 -14.61
C ASP A 423 1.57 3.98 -13.82
N VAL A 424 1.48 3.51 -12.57
CA VAL A 424 0.29 3.74 -11.72
C VAL A 424 0.36 5.04 -10.93
N GLY A 425 1.52 5.70 -10.94
CA GLY A 425 1.79 6.90 -10.13
C GLY A 425 1.12 8.17 -10.64
N GLU A 426 0.87 9.11 -9.74
CA GLU A 426 0.22 10.40 -10.02
C GLU A 426 1.18 11.54 -9.63
N ALA A 427 1.36 12.53 -10.51
CA ALA A 427 2.34 13.61 -10.29
C ALA A 427 2.10 14.39 -8.99
N GLY A 428 0.84 14.60 -8.62
CA GLY A 428 0.41 15.39 -7.47
C GLY A 428 0.04 14.56 -6.23
N ASP A 429 0.06 13.23 -6.33
CA ASP A 429 -0.36 12.35 -5.23
C ASP A 429 0.64 11.21 -5.04
N ILE A 430 1.27 11.19 -3.87
CA ILE A 430 2.20 10.13 -3.46
C ILE A 430 1.46 8.80 -3.18
N HIS A 431 0.12 8.84 -3.08
CA HIS A 431 -0.76 7.71 -2.82
C HIS A 431 -1.62 7.36 -4.04
N PRO A 432 -1.06 6.78 -5.11
CA PRO A 432 -1.83 6.49 -6.32
C PRO A 432 -3.02 5.59 -6.04
N LYS A 433 -4.18 5.92 -6.62
CA LYS A 433 -5.46 5.25 -6.28
C LYS A 433 -5.62 3.87 -6.91
N ASN A 434 -4.91 3.59 -8.00
CA ASN A 434 -4.95 2.29 -8.65
C ASN A 434 -4.12 1.25 -7.88
N LYS A 435 -4.65 0.80 -6.72
CA LYS A 435 -4.08 -0.29 -5.93
C LYS A 435 -4.38 -1.68 -6.49
N GLN A 436 -5.33 -1.76 -7.42
CA GLN A 436 -5.70 -2.99 -8.12
C GLN A 436 -4.50 -3.54 -8.89
N GLU A 437 -3.89 -2.71 -9.74
CA GLU A 437 -2.70 -3.09 -10.51
C GLU A 437 -1.52 -3.49 -9.61
N VAL A 438 -1.32 -2.79 -8.49
CA VAL A 438 -0.25 -3.12 -7.55
C VAL A 438 -0.45 -4.50 -6.93
N GLY A 439 -1.66 -4.80 -6.43
CA GLY A 439 -1.99 -6.10 -5.86
C GLY A 439 -1.94 -7.22 -6.90
N HIS A 440 -2.43 -6.96 -8.12
CA HIS A 440 -2.40 -7.91 -9.23
C HIS A 440 -0.96 -8.30 -9.59
N ARG A 441 -0.05 -7.33 -9.72
CA ARG A 441 1.36 -7.59 -10.06
C ARG A 441 2.09 -8.36 -8.96
N LEU A 442 1.77 -8.11 -7.69
CA LEU A 442 2.27 -8.92 -6.58
C LEU A 442 1.71 -10.35 -6.64
N ALA A 443 0.46 -10.54 -7.06
CA ALA A 443 -0.13 -11.87 -7.21
C ALA A 443 0.54 -12.63 -8.35
N LEU A 444 0.77 -11.99 -9.51
CA LEU A 444 1.57 -12.57 -10.60
C LEU A 444 2.97 -12.96 -10.12
N ALA A 445 3.64 -12.08 -9.37
CA ALA A 445 4.94 -12.36 -8.75
C ALA A 445 4.91 -13.60 -7.86
N ALA A 446 3.91 -13.74 -6.98
CA ALA A 446 3.73 -14.95 -6.17
C ALA A 446 3.45 -16.19 -7.04
N LEU A 447 2.54 -16.12 -8.00
CA LEU A 447 2.19 -17.24 -8.88
C LEU A 447 3.40 -17.76 -9.66
N GLY A 448 4.18 -16.85 -10.26
CA GLY A 448 5.38 -17.20 -11.04
C GLY A 448 6.53 -17.72 -10.18
N THR A 449 6.85 -17.04 -9.08
CA THR A 449 8.07 -17.33 -8.30
C THR A 449 7.86 -18.31 -7.16
N THR A 450 6.71 -18.26 -6.50
CA THR A 450 6.44 -19.03 -5.28
C THR A 450 5.67 -20.32 -5.57
N TYR A 451 4.74 -20.26 -6.53
CA TYR A 451 3.90 -21.40 -6.90
C TYR A 451 4.32 -22.07 -8.22
N GLY A 452 5.35 -21.53 -8.90
CA GLY A 452 5.91 -22.11 -10.12
C GLY A 452 4.94 -22.16 -11.30
N GLN A 453 3.90 -21.33 -11.29
CA GLN A 453 2.97 -21.24 -12.41
C GLN A 453 3.65 -20.57 -13.61
N LYS A 454 3.32 -21.03 -14.82
CA LYS A 454 3.84 -20.46 -16.06
C LYS A 454 3.09 -19.18 -16.42
N VAL A 455 3.39 -18.11 -15.70
CA VAL A 455 2.86 -16.76 -15.92
C VAL A 455 4.01 -15.77 -16.02
N GLU A 456 3.88 -14.76 -16.89
CA GLU A 456 4.82 -13.65 -16.86
C GLU A 456 4.52 -12.79 -15.62
N TYR A 457 5.56 -12.59 -14.80
CA TYR A 457 5.38 -11.99 -13.48
C TYR A 457 6.20 -10.72 -13.26
N SER A 458 7.04 -10.36 -14.23
CA SER A 458 7.81 -9.12 -14.21
C SER A 458 7.73 -8.42 -15.56
N GLY A 459 7.85 -7.10 -15.56
CA GLY A 459 8.09 -6.35 -16.78
C GLY A 459 9.56 -6.40 -17.20
N PRO A 460 9.94 -5.75 -18.31
CA PRO A 460 11.32 -5.76 -18.78
C PRO A 460 12.30 -5.30 -17.70
N LEU A 461 13.28 -6.15 -17.40
CA LEU A 461 14.40 -5.82 -16.51
C LEU A 461 15.68 -5.71 -17.34
N TYR A 462 16.46 -4.66 -17.12
CA TYR A 462 17.76 -4.49 -17.78
C TYR A 462 18.63 -5.74 -17.60
N ASP A 463 19.19 -6.23 -18.70
CA ASP A 463 20.12 -7.36 -18.70
C ASP A 463 21.53 -6.91 -19.06
N SER A 464 21.69 -6.31 -20.24
CA SER A 464 22.99 -5.94 -20.79
C SER A 464 22.85 -4.86 -21.85
N MET A 465 23.97 -4.23 -22.19
CA MET A 465 24.06 -3.31 -23.34
C MET A 465 25.31 -3.57 -24.19
N THR A 466 25.24 -3.19 -25.46
CA THR A 466 26.38 -3.15 -26.38
C THR A 466 26.43 -1.80 -27.08
N VAL A 467 27.62 -1.17 -27.09
CA VAL A 467 27.87 0.04 -27.88
C VAL A 467 28.20 -0.37 -29.32
N ASP A 468 27.48 0.20 -30.28
CA ASP A 468 27.64 -0.02 -31.71
C ASP A 468 27.74 1.34 -32.42
N GLY A 469 28.97 1.79 -32.66
CA GLY A 469 29.25 3.12 -33.21
C GLY A 469 28.66 4.24 -32.35
N ASN A 470 27.68 4.95 -32.89
CA ASN A 470 26.96 6.04 -32.22
C ASN A 470 25.67 5.61 -31.51
N LYS A 471 25.45 4.30 -31.31
CA LYS A 471 24.23 3.73 -30.71
C LYS A 471 24.57 2.82 -29.54
N ILE A 472 23.60 2.68 -28.64
CA ILE A 472 23.61 1.66 -27.59
C ILE A 472 22.41 0.74 -27.81
N ARG A 473 22.66 -0.57 -27.91
CA ARG A 473 21.62 -1.59 -27.94
C ARG A 473 21.49 -2.24 -26.57
N ILE A 474 20.28 -2.32 -26.06
CA ILE A 474 19.95 -2.77 -24.70
C ILE A 474 19.12 -4.04 -24.79
N ARG A 475 19.48 -5.05 -24.00
CA ARG A 475 18.72 -6.31 -23.84
C ARG A 475 17.99 -6.32 -22.51
N PHE A 476 16.86 -7.01 -22.49
CA PHE A 476 16.02 -7.14 -21.31
C PHE A 476 15.73 -8.61 -21.01
N LYS A 477 15.58 -8.93 -19.73
CA LYS A 477 14.86 -10.12 -19.27
C LYS A 477 13.36 -9.80 -19.22
N HIS A 478 12.52 -10.82 -19.12
CA HIS A 478 11.07 -10.68 -18.97
C HIS A 478 10.40 -9.93 -20.12
N THR A 479 10.77 -10.27 -21.36
CA THR A 479 10.13 -9.71 -22.56
C THR A 479 8.83 -10.44 -22.93
N ALA A 480 8.50 -11.58 -22.31
CA ALA A 480 7.36 -12.42 -22.70
C ALA A 480 7.36 -12.71 -24.21
N SER A 481 6.33 -12.28 -24.94
CA SER A 481 6.21 -12.39 -26.40
C SER A 481 6.86 -11.22 -27.18
N GLY A 482 7.54 -10.30 -26.50
CA GLY A 482 8.27 -9.18 -27.10
C GLY A 482 8.13 -7.86 -26.32
N LEU A 483 8.78 -6.81 -26.82
CA LEU A 483 8.68 -5.46 -26.26
C LEU A 483 7.63 -4.62 -27.00
N GLY A 484 6.99 -3.71 -26.27
CA GLY A 484 5.98 -2.80 -26.80
C GLY A 484 5.91 -1.46 -26.08
N THR A 485 5.03 -0.59 -26.57
CA THR A 485 4.72 0.70 -25.94
C THR A 485 3.28 0.77 -25.47
N ARG A 486 3.03 1.49 -24.37
CA ARG A 486 1.66 1.83 -23.93
C ARG A 486 1.47 3.35 -23.83
N LEU A 487 0.25 3.83 -24.04
CA LEU A 487 -0.15 5.18 -23.64
C LEU A 487 0.09 5.32 -22.13
N VAL A 488 0.96 6.25 -21.77
CA VAL A 488 1.00 6.76 -20.40
C VAL A 488 0.16 8.04 -20.45
N ALA A 489 -0.88 8.12 -19.61
CA ALA A 489 -1.70 9.31 -19.47
C ALA A 489 -0.83 10.49 -18.98
N SER A 490 -0.12 11.13 -19.89
CA SER A 490 0.66 12.33 -19.62
C SER A 490 -0.21 13.54 -19.99
N SER A 491 -0.09 14.61 -19.22
CA SER A 491 -0.76 15.90 -19.43
C SER A 491 -0.38 16.62 -20.74
N HIS A 492 0.33 15.95 -21.66
CA HIS A 492 0.69 16.45 -22.97
C HIS A 492 0.15 15.52 -24.06
N PRO A 493 -0.39 16.06 -25.17
CA PRO A 493 -0.82 15.24 -26.29
C PRO A 493 0.38 14.46 -26.85
N PRO A 494 0.20 13.17 -27.20
CA PRO A 494 1.26 12.36 -27.78
C PRO A 494 1.73 12.95 -29.12
N ILE A 495 3.03 12.88 -29.37
CA ILE A 495 3.63 13.17 -30.68
C ILE A 495 3.54 11.88 -31.51
N PRO A 496 2.76 11.83 -32.61
CA PRO A 496 2.68 10.66 -33.48
C PRO A 496 4.05 10.35 -34.11
N LEU A 497 4.31 9.07 -34.43
CA LEU A 497 5.40 8.70 -35.34
C LEU A 497 5.21 9.44 -36.66
N LYS A 498 6.21 10.20 -37.11
CA LYS A 498 6.28 10.60 -38.52
C LYS A 498 6.61 9.34 -39.30
N THR A 499 5.68 8.85 -40.10
CA THR A 499 5.97 7.85 -41.12
C THR A 499 6.71 8.55 -42.25
N ASP A 500 7.93 8.10 -42.53
CA ASP A 500 8.66 8.53 -43.71
C ASP A 500 7.89 8.03 -44.94
N GLY A 501 7.28 8.98 -45.66
CA GLY A 501 6.79 8.87 -47.03
C GLY A 501 6.21 7.53 -47.48
N GLU A 502 4.90 7.34 -47.26
CA GLU A 502 3.94 6.85 -48.26
C GLU A 502 2.54 6.92 -47.63
N GLU A 503 1.79 7.96 -47.98
CA GLU A 503 0.34 8.00 -47.74
C GLU A 503 -0.32 6.99 -48.68
N THR A 504 -0.38 5.72 -48.29
CA THR A 504 -1.25 4.77 -48.97
C THR A 504 -2.71 5.11 -48.64
N GLU A 505 -3.41 5.69 -49.61
CA GLU A 505 -4.86 5.90 -49.59
C GLU A 505 -5.58 4.55 -49.43
N PHE A 506 -6.20 4.32 -48.27
CA PHE A 506 -7.13 3.21 -48.07
C PHE A 506 -8.50 3.75 -47.71
N ALA A 507 -9.41 3.73 -48.69
CA ALA A 507 -10.83 3.98 -48.50
C ALA A 507 -11.45 2.75 -47.85
N ASP A 508 -11.68 2.79 -46.53
CA ASP A 508 -12.83 2.18 -45.84
C ASP A 508 -12.60 2.26 -44.33
N ILE A 509 -13.18 3.32 -43.73
CA ILE A 509 -13.38 3.43 -42.28
C ILE A 509 -14.61 2.57 -41.95
N PRO A 510 -14.58 1.70 -40.93
CA PRO A 510 -15.73 0.90 -40.54
C PRO A 510 -16.96 1.78 -40.25
N ARG A 511 -18.12 1.39 -40.79
CA ARG A 511 -19.41 2.07 -40.60
C ARG A 511 -19.73 2.27 -39.11
N THR A 512 -19.25 1.35 -38.27
CA THR A 512 -19.34 1.35 -36.81
C THR A 512 -18.72 2.61 -36.18
N PHE A 513 -17.60 3.15 -36.70
CA PHE A 513 -16.96 4.35 -36.15
C PHE A 513 -17.85 5.61 -36.27
N TYR A 514 -18.53 5.78 -37.40
CA TYR A 514 -19.47 6.89 -37.58
C TYR A 514 -20.74 6.71 -36.74
N GLU A 515 -21.24 5.48 -36.62
CA GLU A 515 -22.39 5.17 -35.76
C GLU A 515 -22.07 5.40 -34.27
N LEU A 516 -20.89 5.00 -33.81
CA LEU A 516 -20.36 5.27 -32.47
C LEU A 516 -20.31 6.77 -32.19
N SER A 517 -19.68 7.56 -33.07
CA SER A 517 -19.59 9.02 -32.90
C SER A 517 -20.98 9.68 -32.81
N SER A 518 -21.96 9.20 -33.59
CA SER A 518 -23.34 9.68 -33.57
C SER A 518 -24.10 9.29 -32.29
N ARG A 519 -23.79 8.13 -31.69
CA ARG A 519 -24.41 7.64 -30.45
C ARG A 519 -23.86 8.36 -29.22
N PHE A 520 -22.55 8.61 -29.16
CA PHE A 520 -21.94 9.48 -28.14
C PHE A 520 -22.49 10.91 -28.20
N TRP A 521 -22.80 11.41 -29.40
CA TRP A 521 -23.35 12.76 -29.58
C TRP A 521 -24.73 12.92 -28.92
N LYS A 522 -25.55 11.86 -28.93
CA LYS A 522 -26.88 11.85 -28.30
C LYS A 522 -26.83 11.82 -26.77
N LEU A 523 -25.72 11.39 -26.16
CA LEU A 523 -25.54 11.34 -24.70
C LEU A 523 -25.10 12.69 -24.09
N GLY A 524 -24.74 13.68 -24.92
CA GLY A 524 -24.55 15.08 -24.50
C GLY A 524 -23.19 15.43 -23.87
N GLU A 525 -22.15 14.60 -24.02
CA GLU A 525 -20.86 14.79 -23.35
C GLU A 525 -19.69 15.08 -24.32
N PHE A 526 -19.73 16.25 -24.96
CA PHE A 526 -18.76 16.65 -26.00
C PHE A 526 -18.04 17.98 -25.70
N THR A 527 -17.47 18.15 -24.51
CA THR A 527 -16.61 19.32 -24.26
C THR A 527 -15.12 19.03 -24.42
N ASN A 528 -14.67 17.78 -24.27
CA ASN A 528 -13.24 17.43 -24.32
C ASN A 528 -12.76 16.74 -25.62
N PHE A 529 -13.66 16.23 -26.47
CA PHE A 529 -13.31 15.47 -27.68
C PHE A 529 -13.48 16.26 -29.00
N THR A 530 -14.08 17.44 -28.94
CA THR A 530 -14.43 18.32 -30.08
C THR A 530 -13.28 18.66 -31.04
N PRO A 531 -12.02 18.82 -30.59
CA PRO A 531 -10.91 19.08 -31.51
C PRO A 531 -10.61 17.93 -32.47
N PHE A 532 -10.85 16.69 -32.06
CA PHE A 532 -10.52 15.49 -32.86
C PHE A 532 -11.53 15.28 -33.99
N PHE A 533 -12.82 15.48 -33.71
CA PHE A 533 -13.89 15.30 -34.69
C PHE A 533 -14.01 16.49 -35.66
N ARG A 534 -13.59 17.71 -35.32
CA ARG A 534 -13.59 18.84 -36.27
C ARG A 534 -12.53 18.70 -37.38
N GLN A 535 -11.48 17.90 -37.19
CA GLN A 535 -10.50 17.61 -38.24
C GLN A 535 -10.96 16.50 -39.21
N SER A 536 -11.98 15.71 -38.84
CA SER A 536 -12.50 14.58 -39.64
C SER A 536 -13.31 14.96 -40.90
N GLY A 537 -13.31 16.25 -41.27
CA GLY A 537 -13.62 16.68 -42.64
C GLY A 537 -12.53 16.29 -43.65
N LYS A 538 -11.40 15.74 -43.19
CA LYS A 538 -10.35 15.11 -44.00
C LYS A 538 -10.28 13.62 -43.64
N ARG A 539 -10.03 12.79 -44.66
CA ARG A 539 -9.96 11.32 -44.59
C ARG A 539 -9.11 10.87 -43.39
N THR A 540 -9.75 10.27 -42.39
CA THR A 540 -9.11 9.71 -41.20
C THR A 540 -8.53 8.34 -41.53
N THR A 541 -7.28 8.08 -41.14
CA THR A 541 -6.63 6.77 -41.32
C THR A 541 -7.17 5.74 -40.30
N ARG A 542 -7.12 4.43 -40.60
CA ARG A 542 -7.46 3.35 -39.64
C ARG A 542 -6.69 3.47 -38.32
N TYR A 543 -5.47 4.00 -38.40
CA TYR A 543 -4.59 4.27 -37.27
C TYR A 543 -5.14 5.38 -36.35
N GLU A 544 -5.58 6.50 -36.91
CA GLU A 544 -6.19 7.59 -36.12
C GLU A 544 -7.51 7.16 -35.49
N ALA A 545 -8.28 6.30 -36.17
CA ALA A 545 -9.48 5.69 -35.61
C ALA A 545 -9.16 4.76 -34.41
N ALA A 546 -8.12 3.92 -34.52
CA ALA A 546 -7.68 3.05 -33.42
C ALA A 546 -7.14 3.86 -32.22
N VAL A 547 -6.44 4.97 -32.46
CA VAL A 547 -5.94 5.87 -31.39
C VAL A 547 -7.09 6.63 -30.72
N ALA A 548 -8.07 7.12 -31.48
CA ALA A 548 -9.29 7.70 -30.91
C ALA A 548 -10.04 6.69 -30.05
N LEU A 549 -10.10 5.44 -30.51
CA LEU A 549 -10.80 4.37 -29.83
C LEU A 549 -10.10 3.94 -28.53
N ALA A 550 -8.79 3.76 -28.55
CA ALA A 550 -7.99 3.47 -27.35
C ALA A 550 -8.15 4.58 -26.29
N ARG A 551 -8.22 5.85 -26.72
CA ARG A 551 -8.50 6.97 -25.81
C ARG A 551 -9.90 6.94 -25.23
N ILE A 552 -10.91 6.53 -26.02
CA ILE A 552 -12.28 6.36 -25.50
C ILE A 552 -12.30 5.25 -24.44
N LEU A 553 -11.60 4.14 -24.68
CA LEU A 553 -11.48 3.03 -23.72
C LEU A 553 -10.75 3.44 -22.43
N ASP A 554 -9.66 4.19 -22.55
CA ASP A 554 -8.90 4.72 -21.40
C ASP A 554 -9.71 5.76 -20.59
N ASP A 555 -10.67 6.45 -21.22
CA ASP A 555 -11.51 7.48 -20.58
C ASP A 555 -12.88 6.93 -20.11
N LEU A 556 -13.18 5.64 -20.34
CA LEU A 556 -14.39 4.97 -19.84
C LEU A 556 -14.61 5.17 -18.34
N PRO A 557 -13.59 5.11 -17.46
CA PRO A 557 -13.77 5.38 -16.03
C PRO A 557 -14.20 6.82 -15.73
N ASN A 558 -13.79 7.79 -16.56
CA ASN A 558 -14.19 9.20 -16.41
C ASN A 558 -15.61 9.44 -16.93
N ILE A 559 -16.04 8.71 -17.96
CA ILE A 559 -17.43 8.69 -18.44
C ILE A 559 -18.34 8.11 -17.35
N GLU A 560 -17.96 6.97 -16.76
CA GLU A 560 -18.67 6.35 -15.64
C GLU A 560 -18.77 7.30 -14.43
N ALA A 561 -17.65 7.94 -14.05
CA ALA A 561 -17.63 8.92 -12.97
C ALA A 561 -18.52 10.15 -13.24
N THR A 562 -18.65 10.56 -14.51
CA THR A 562 -19.48 11.70 -14.91
C THR A 562 -20.97 11.35 -14.85
N ILE A 563 -21.34 10.14 -15.28
CA ILE A 563 -22.71 9.61 -15.16
C ILE A 563 -23.09 9.45 -13.68
N ILE A 564 -22.19 8.92 -12.86
CA ILE A 564 -22.37 8.80 -11.40
C ILE A 564 -22.63 10.18 -10.78
N LYS A 565 -21.80 11.17 -11.14
CA LYS A 565 -21.95 12.54 -10.64
C LYS A 565 -23.24 13.22 -11.10
N LYS A 566 -23.71 12.91 -12.30
CA LYS A 566 -24.94 13.47 -12.88
C LYS A 566 -26.19 12.95 -12.18
N HIS A 567 -26.23 11.66 -11.86
CA HIS A 567 -27.38 10.98 -11.27
C HIS A 567 -27.27 10.80 -9.74
N GLN A 568 -26.26 11.39 -9.09
CA GLN A 568 -26.01 11.23 -7.65
C GLN A 568 -27.18 11.72 -6.77
N ASN A 569 -28.00 12.64 -7.27
CA ASN A 569 -29.13 13.25 -6.56
C ASN A 569 -30.50 12.67 -6.96
N ASP A 570 -30.53 11.69 -7.87
CA ASP A 570 -31.77 11.11 -8.36
C ASP A 570 -32.33 10.05 -7.38
N PRO A 571 -33.65 9.79 -7.43
CA PRO A 571 -34.26 8.67 -6.69
C PRO A 571 -33.53 7.35 -6.97
N VAL A 572 -33.43 6.49 -5.95
CA VAL A 572 -32.58 5.27 -5.96
C VAL A 572 -32.86 4.38 -7.18
N ASP A 573 -34.12 4.21 -7.58
CA ASP A 573 -34.51 3.36 -8.70
C ASP A 573 -34.10 3.94 -10.05
N GLN A 574 -34.12 5.27 -10.20
CA GLN A 574 -33.67 5.96 -11.41
C GLN A 574 -32.15 5.97 -11.53
N ARG A 575 -31.46 6.12 -10.39
CA ARG A 575 -30.00 6.00 -10.31
C ARG A 575 -29.53 4.58 -10.66
N ALA A 576 -30.21 3.55 -10.14
CA ALA A 576 -29.90 2.15 -10.46
C ALA A 576 -30.12 1.85 -11.94
N GLN A 577 -31.19 2.39 -12.54
CA GLN A 577 -31.46 2.25 -13.96
C GLN A 577 -30.42 2.97 -14.84
N ALA A 578 -30.04 4.21 -14.50
CA ALA A 578 -29.01 4.96 -15.23
C ALA A 578 -27.64 4.25 -15.17
N TYR A 579 -27.29 3.66 -14.03
CA TYR A 579 -26.04 2.90 -13.88
C TYR A 579 -26.08 1.57 -14.63
N LYS A 580 -27.24 0.89 -14.63
CA LYS A 580 -27.45 -0.31 -15.43
C LYS A 580 -27.33 0.00 -16.92
N GLU A 581 -27.94 1.06 -17.41
CA GLU A 581 -27.86 1.48 -18.81
C GLU A 581 -26.44 1.90 -19.21
N ALA A 582 -25.71 2.59 -18.32
CA ALA A 582 -24.31 2.92 -18.54
C ALA A 582 -23.42 1.67 -18.60
N ASN A 583 -23.63 0.71 -17.70
CA ASN A 583 -22.89 -0.56 -17.72
C ASN A 583 -23.25 -1.43 -18.92
N ASP A 584 -24.54 -1.55 -19.26
CA ASP A 584 -25.01 -2.28 -20.45
C ASP A 584 -24.43 -1.63 -21.72
N PHE A 585 -24.31 -0.30 -21.74
CA PHE A 585 -23.66 0.44 -22.83
C PHE A 585 -22.16 0.15 -22.89
N ILE A 586 -21.42 0.27 -21.77
CA ILE A 586 -19.97 -0.02 -21.70
C ILE A 586 -19.70 -1.49 -22.09
N GLN A 587 -20.54 -2.43 -21.65
CA GLN A 587 -20.44 -3.83 -22.03
C GLN A 587 -20.76 -4.04 -23.50
N SER A 588 -21.82 -3.42 -24.04
CA SER A 588 -22.16 -3.52 -25.48
C SER A 588 -21.05 -2.97 -26.36
N LEU A 589 -20.40 -1.87 -25.96
CA LEU A 589 -19.21 -1.37 -26.63
C LEU A 589 -18.11 -2.43 -26.60
N THR A 590 -17.78 -2.94 -25.41
CA THR A 590 -16.70 -3.93 -25.25
C THR A 590 -16.96 -5.22 -26.05
N THR A 591 -18.21 -5.67 -26.17
CA THR A 591 -18.62 -6.85 -26.93
C THR A 591 -18.66 -6.61 -28.44
N GLU A 592 -19.29 -5.52 -28.92
CA GLU A 592 -19.29 -5.15 -30.34
C GLU A 592 -17.85 -4.88 -30.84
N PHE A 593 -16.98 -4.33 -29.99
CA PHE A 593 -15.56 -4.13 -30.29
C PHE A 593 -14.77 -5.44 -30.31
N ALA A 594 -15.10 -6.41 -29.45
CA ALA A 594 -14.44 -7.72 -29.48
C ALA A 594 -14.71 -8.45 -30.81
N ASP A 595 -15.93 -8.36 -31.33
CA ASP A 595 -16.34 -8.98 -32.59
C ASP A 595 -15.72 -8.25 -33.81
N ASP A 596 -15.70 -6.92 -33.82
CA ASP A 596 -15.05 -6.12 -34.88
C ASP A 596 -13.52 -6.32 -34.88
N MET A 597 -12.89 -6.46 -33.72
CA MET A 597 -11.45 -6.77 -33.59
C MET A 597 -11.13 -8.21 -33.99
N GLN A 598 -12.02 -9.18 -33.75
CA GLN A 598 -11.89 -10.55 -34.25
C GLN A 598 -11.96 -10.63 -35.78
N GLN A 599 -12.77 -9.78 -36.43
CA GLN A 599 -12.74 -9.65 -37.89
C GLN A 599 -11.47 -8.95 -38.41
N PHE A 600 -10.86 -8.08 -37.59
CA PHE A 600 -9.61 -7.38 -37.91
C PHE A 600 -8.37 -8.30 -37.83
N VAL A 601 -8.42 -9.35 -37.00
CA VAL A 601 -7.33 -10.31 -36.74
C VAL A 601 -7.85 -11.72 -36.99
N GLY A 602 -7.78 -12.19 -38.23
CA GLY A 602 -8.16 -13.56 -38.55
C GLY A 602 -7.36 -14.59 -37.73
N VAL A 603 -8.08 -15.51 -37.06
CA VAL A 603 -7.64 -16.68 -36.26
C VAL A 603 -7.17 -16.27 -34.84
N VAL A 604 -7.82 -16.61 -33.72
CA VAL A 604 -8.11 -17.93 -33.10
C VAL A 604 -9.27 -17.75 -32.08
N GLY A 605 -10.17 -18.72 -31.93
CA GLY A 605 -11.23 -18.72 -30.92
C GLY A 605 -10.72 -18.87 -29.48
N ALA A 606 -10.86 -17.81 -28.70
CA ALA A 606 -10.86 -17.77 -27.23
C ALA A 606 -11.52 -16.45 -26.76
N ASP A 607 -11.98 -16.40 -25.52
CA ASP A 607 -12.65 -15.25 -24.88
C ASP A 607 -11.95 -13.89 -25.17
N PRO A 608 -12.71 -12.78 -25.25
CA PRO A 608 -12.14 -11.48 -25.56
C PRO A 608 -11.07 -11.11 -24.53
N PRO A 609 -9.84 -10.81 -24.97
CA PRO A 609 -8.76 -10.54 -24.05
C PRO A 609 -8.96 -9.21 -23.33
N ALA A 610 -8.47 -9.14 -22.09
CA ALA A 610 -8.40 -7.88 -21.35
C ALA A 610 -7.66 -6.80 -22.18
N PRO A 611 -7.99 -5.50 -22.01
CA PRO A 611 -7.34 -4.39 -22.74
C PRO A 611 -5.81 -4.36 -22.64
N SER A 612 -5.22 -5.14 -21.73
CA SER A 612 -3.79 -5.38 -21.56
C SER A 612 -3.11 -6.17 -22.68
N GLN A 613 -3.82 -6.72 -23.66
CA GLN A 613 -3.22 -7.57 -24.70
C GLN A 613 -2.86 -6.86 -26.02
N PHE A 614 -3.13 -5.57 -26.17
CA PHE A 614 -2.79 -4.87 -27.41
C PHE A 614 -1.39 -4.25 -27.32
N ILE A 615 -0.34 -5.01 -27.68
CA ILE A 615 0.92 -4.40 -28.13
C ILE A 615 0.61 -3.71 -29.44
N VAL A 616 0.38 -2.41 -29.37
CA VAL A 616 0.46 -1.54 -30.53
C VAL A 616 1.78 -0.78 -30.35
N ASN A 617 2.56 -0.60 -31.42
CA ASN A 617 3.70 0.34 -31.46
C ASN A 617 3.32 1.69 -32.09
N PRO A 618 2.25 2.40 -31.67
CA PRO A 618 1.86 3.66 -32.30
C PRO A 618 2.63 4.84 -31.67
N TYR A 619 3.37 4.63 -30.58
CA TYR A 619 4.03 5.70 -29.83
C TYR A 619 5.55 5.62 -29.93
N ARG A 620 6.19 6.78 -30.09
CA ARG A 620 7.63 6.90 -29.90
C ARG A 620 7.99 6.43 -28.49
N LEU A 621 9.02 5.59 -28.38
CA LEU A 621 9.54 5.14 -27.09
C LEU A 621 10.14 6.33 -26.34
N GLN A 622 9.84 6.47 -25.05
CA GLN A 622 10.20 7.63 -24.22
C GLN A 622 11.01 7.20 -22.99
N GLY A 623 11.58 8.18 -22.29
CA GLY A 623 12.24 7.96 -21.00
C GLY A 623 13.70 7.53 -21.09
N PHE A 624 14.28 7.45 -22.29
CA PHE A 624 15.69 7.14 -22.50
C PHE A 624 16.56 8.39 -22.55
N ALA A 625 17.60 8.41 -21.73
CA ALA A 625 18.66 9.41 -21.77
C ALA A 625 20.01 8.74 -22.02
N ILE A 626 20.87 9.37 -22.81
CA ILE A 626 22.18 8.83 -23.23
C ILE A 626 23.29 9.85 -22.92
N ALA A 627 24.49 9.37 -22.58
CA ALA A 627 25.65 10.21 -22.34
C ALA A 627 26.94 9.56 -22.85
N GLY A 628 27.94 10.39 -23.13
CA GLY A 628 29.31 9.97 -23.41
C GLY A 628 30.14 9.84 -22.13
N ALA A 629 31.46 9.83 -22.27
CA ALA A 629 32.40 9.71 -21.15
C ALA A 629 32.29 10.85 -20.12
N ASP A 630 31.74 12.01 -20.51
CA ASP A 630 31.52 13.16 -19.64
C ASP A 630 30.31 13.03 -18.70
N LYS A 631 29.51 11.97 -18.87
CA LYS A 631 28.28 11.69 -18.11
C LYS A 631 27.23 12.82 -18.18
N LYS A 632 27.25 13.66 -19.22
CA LYS A 632 26.21 14.66 -19.46
C LYS A 632 25.06 14.03 -20.23
N PHE A 633 23.99 13.70 -19.50
CA PHE A 633 22.83 13.03 -20.08
C PHE A 633 21.96 13.99 -20.90
N VAL A 634 21.59 13.55 -22.10
CA VAL A 634 20.59 14.19 -22.96
C VAL A 634 19.49 13.19 -23.29
N TRP A 635 18.28 13.66 -23.59
CA TRP A 635 17.24 12.78 -24.11
C TRP A 635 17.67 12.14 -25.42
N ALA A 636 17.28 10.88 -25.62
CA ALA A 636 17.69 10.07 -26.76
C ALA A 636 16.49 9.61 -27.59
N ASP A 637 16.74 9.36 -28.87
CA ASP A 637 15.86 8.54 -29.70
C ASP A 637 16.02 7.08 -29.32
N ALA A 638 14.89 6.38 -29.13
CA ALA A 638 14.87 4.98 -28.80
C ALA A 638 13.88 4.24 -29.69
N LYS A 639 14.26 3.04 -30.16
CA LYS A 639 13.43 2.18 -31.01
C LYS A 639 13.52 0.73 -30.53
N ILE A 640 12.37 0.06 -30.47
CA ILE A 640 12.30 -1.39 -30.24
C ILE A 640 12.77 -2.11 -31.50
N ASP A 641 13.69 -3.06 -31.33
CA ASP A 641 14.22 -3.93 -32.37
C ASP A 641 14.27 -5.36 -31.83
N GLY A 642 13.22 -6.14 -32.12
CA GLY A 642 12.96 -7.45 -31.50
C GLY A 642 12.84 -7.33 -29.97
N ASP A 643 13.61 -8.14 -29.25
CA ASP A 643 13.71 -8.10 -27.78
C ASP A 643 14.72 -7.07 -27.25
N THR A 644 15.20 -6.16 -28.11
CA THR A 644 16.15 -5.13 -27.74
C THR A 644 15.60 -3.73 -27.95
N VAL A 645 16.21 -2.75 -27.29
CA VAL A 645 15.99 -1.32 -27.56
C VAL A 645 17.30 -0.71 -28.05
N VAL A 646 17.25 -0.02 -29.20
CA VAL A 646 18.38 0.75 -29.74
C VAL A 646 18.18 2.21 -29.38
N VAL A 647 19.19 2.82 -28.76
CA VAL A 647 19.18 4.20 -28.25
C VAL A 647 20.31 5.00 -28.87
N GLN A 648 20.03 6.22 -29.35
CA GLN A 648 21.01 7.11 -29.98
C GLN A 648 20.66 8.59 -29.78
N SER A 649 21.63 9.48 -29.94
CA SER A 649 21.41 10.94 -29.99
C SER A 649 22.49 11.62 -30.82
N ASP A 650 22.11 12.54 -31.71
CA ASP A 650 23.05 13.32 -32.51
C ASP A 650 23.97 14.21 -31.65
N GLN A 651 23.55 14.53 -30.42
CA GLN A 651 24.34 15.27 -29.45
C GLN A 651 25.43 14.42 -28.78
N VAL A 652 25.37 13.09 -28.90
CA VAL A 652 26.28 12.15 -28.25
C VAL A 652 26.81 11.14 -29.28
N PRO A 653 27.79 11.54 -30.12
CA PRO A 653 28.32 10.67 -31.17
C PRO A 653 29.13 9.47 -30.66
N GLN A 654 29.59 9.52 -29.41
CA GLN A 654 30.35 8.46 -28.74
C GLN A 654 29.70 8.09 -27.41
N PRO A 655 28.54 7.40 -27.44
CA PRO A 655 27.81 7.09 -26.23
C PRO A 655 28.50 5.97 -25.44
N THR A 656 28.50 6.11 -24.12
CA THR A 656 29.07 5.10 -23.21
C THR A 656 28.07 4.58 -22.19
N THR A 657 26.96 5.31 -21.98
CA THR A 657 25.99 4.96 -20.95
C THR A 657 24.57 5.45 -21.29
N VAL A 658 23.58 4.76 -20.75
CA VAL A 658 22.16 5.01 -20.92
C VAL A 658 21.42 4.92 -19.59
N ARG A 659 20.35 5.70 -19.46
CA ARG A 659 19.37 5.67 -18.37
C ARG A 659 17.98 5.50 -18.95
N TYR A 660 17.14 4.70 -18.31
CA TYR A 660 15.72 4.60 -18.61
C TYR A 660 14.90 5.00 -17.39
N ALA A 661 13.93 5.89 -17.60
CA ALA A 661 12.97 6.34 -16.59
C ALA A 661 13.64 6.83 -15.28
N TRP A 662 14.78 7.52 -15.42
CA TRP A 662 15.59 8.01 -14.29
C TRP A 662 15.17 9.42 -13.86
N ALA A 663 13.99 9.53 -13.24
CA ALA A 663 13.48 10.77 -12.66
C ALA A 663 12.40 10.48 -11.59
N ASN A 664 11.92 11.51 -10.89
CA ASN A 664 10.80 11.39 -9.94
C ASN A 664 9.51 10.93 -10.66
N ASN A 665 9.21 11.58 -11.80
CA ASN A 665 8.03 11.33 -12.64
C ASN A 665 8.40 11.31 -14.14
N PRO A 666 9.15 10.29 -14.62
CA PRO A 666 9.50 10.12 -16.02
C PRO A 666 8.29 9.70 -16.88
N ALA A 667 8.37 9.98 -18.18
CA ALA A 667 7.58 9.21 -19.14
C ALA A 667 8.20 7.83 -19.31
N ALA A 668 7.54 6.81 -18.76
CA ALA A 668 7.97 5.42 -18.82
C ALA A 668 6.92 4.61 -19.59
N ASN A 669 7.17 4.38 -20.88
CA ASN A 669 6.20 3.73 -21.76
C ASN A 669 6.69 2.41 -22.37
N LEU A 670 7.81 1.84 -21.91
CA LEU A 670 8.28 0.51 -22.33
C LEU A 670 7.57 -0.58 -21.52
N TYR A 671 6.99 -1.56 -22.22
CA TYR A 671 6.28 -2.71 -21.65
C TYR A 671 6.74 -4.00 -22.34
N ASN A 672 6.47 -5.14 -21.72
CA ASN A 672 6.57 -6.45 -22.38
C ASN A 672 5.21 -6.88 -22.97
N GLY A 673 5.21 -8.02 -23.65
CA GLY A 673 4.00 -8.59 -24.26
C GLY A 673 2.94 -9.10 -23.29
N ALA A 674 3.24 -9.14 -21.99
CA ALA A 674 2.25 -9.39 -20.95
C ALA A 674 1.61 -8.09 -20.41
N GLY A 675 1.97 -6.92 -20.96
CA GLY A 675 1.45 -5.63 -20.52
C GLY A 675 2.05 -5.14 -19.20
N LEU A 676 3.23 -5.65 -18.80
CA LEU A 676 3.94 -5.22 -17.58
C LEU A 676 5.03 -4.18 -17.88
N PRO A 677 5.13 -3.09 -17.10
CA PRO A 677 6.04 -1.98 -17.37
C PRO A 677 7.49 -2.32 -17.05
N ALA A 678 8.41 -1.77 -17.83
CA ALA A 678 9.84 -1.91 -17.60
C ALA A 678 10.28 -1.19 -16.32
N SER A 679 11.20 -1.80 -15.56
CA SER A 679 11.82 -1.17 -14.41
C SER A 679 12.82 -0.09 -14.85
N PRO A 680 12.89 1.06 -14.17
CA PRO A 680 13.99 2.02 -14.33
C PRO A 680 15.35 1.38 -14.13
N PHE A 681 16.35 1.89 -14.87
CA PHE A 681 17.74 1.46 -14.72
C PHE A 681 18.70 2.56 -15.20
N ARG A 682 19.98 2.38 -14.86
CA ARG A 682 21.11 3.14 -15.37
C ARG A 682 22.30 2.21 -15.62
N THR A 683 23.24 2.66 -16.47
CA THR A 683 24.46 1.92 -16.79
C THR A 683 25.75 2.65 -16.42
N ASP A 684 25.66 3.81 -15.76
CA ASP A 684 26.82 4.66 -15.39
C ASP A 684 27.39 4.39 -13.98
N ASN A 685 26.83 3.44 -13.25
CA ASN A 685 27.42 2.82 -12.07
C ASN A 685 28.12 1.51 -12.48
N GLY A 686 29.44 1.43 -12.31
CA GLY A 686 30.26 0.28 -12.73
C GLY A 686 29.92 -1.09 -12.10
N GLU A 687 28.79 -1.21 -11.40
CA GLU A 687 28.24 -2.46 -10.88
C GLU A 687 27.44 -3.24 -11.94
N ASN A 688 27.00 -2.59 -13.04
CA ASN A 688 26.25 -3.23 -14.14
C ASN A 688 27.09 -3.56 -15.40
N THR A 689 28.41 -3.39 -15.35
CA THR A 689 29.31 -3.72 -16.47
C THR A 689 29.86 -5.14 -16.33
N SER A 690 29.02 -6.15 -16.59
CA SER A 690 29.54 -7.50 -16.84
C SER A 690 30.13 -7.59 -18.24
N THR A 691 31.46 -7.63 -18.27
CA THR A 691 32.35 -8.26 -19.26
C THR A 691 32.08 -8.03 -20.75
N THR A 692 32.89 -7.13 -21.32
CA THR A 692 33.35 -7.23 -22.72
C THR A 692 33.99 -8.61 -22.92
N ARG A 693 33.22 -9.58 -23.45
CA ARG A 693 33.81 -10.74 -24.11
C ARG A 693 34.30 -10.29 -25.48
N THR A 694 35.59 -9.96 -25.58
CA THR A 694 36.29 -10.12 -26.84
C THR A 694 36.24 -11.60 -27.19
N LYS A 695 35.63 -11.94 -28.33
CA LYS A 695 35.65 -13.31 -28.88
C LYS A 695 37.10 -13.74 -29.16
N PRO A 696 37.42 -15.04 -29.07
CA PRO A 696 38.77 -15.56 -29.31
C PRO A 696 39.29 -15.26 -30.70
#